data_AF-A0A819I568-F1
#
_entry.id   AF-A0A819I568-F1
#
_cell.length_a   1.000
_cell.length_b   1.000
_cell.length_c   1.000
_cell.angle_alpha   90.00
_cell.angle_beta   90.00
_cell.angle_gamma   90.00
#
_symmetry.space_group_name_H-M   'P 1'
#
loop_
_entity.id
_entity.type
_entity.pdbx_description
1 polymer ?
#
loop_
_entity_poly.entity_id
_entity_poly.type
_entity_poly.pdbx_seq_one_letter_code
_entity_poly.pdbx_strand_id
1 'polypeptide(L)'
;MDYDAYGVKIAMNEVLLVQAQNAKNPPTFFIQFAPYNTTQNLSQCSINYTDILDTYVYCVAVGKKPDQNQTQFFFAGELINSRNGTFIGVAQYNQTNIGANTSNSCALSFSYSLQYLINYEHQEYYVIGIEPQNRFAYGFSNLFVFVFDSANGSTLEQWNGNLTWSNSSFLPHAVDISNNFGIIAGFIQNDPRGRVKYSPIIYLLNFNSSNRHPIVVDQYIPIATPGTWQDLLSYSDANIYSAKYDMSISINSRGDVLVGMQFINRVFLFSVNISDPTQLIYISRNTNGRSLGNGKSVAWLDNGNMAAILINTYSLNYQWSSSQIYFHDMRSSIYNSNSTPLSIFPNYHQLLPQSFSPIFLNIVSSSTSLALMDDNGNLLIFIATSAGFYPSVPATGSVPLITSPQPCPPGMYKDKLGINDCILCPTGTKNPGDSTIQCISCAPDTFCPLGSVSEISESALETIAQLIAYPKSPESTIFDEVLIQNMFHIGSNRCLLVSPLFWTLIVASLAILVIIVLKMLKCFVNHKTYAQIKNRIHCIFKKTDLIGEGELWVGGLASFSMVVLVCFAYAFSNAYYKQYPIETSADSYFACDPSIRNAKFQTNLQTLGIPPSDTEKKMFDLLNEQSLSLNIEFINTLINCDVISIQAQYGTIWSTIRWSNCQNNNSILFLSIPLPFQHISVQITLAQVQTIGGLRIGLSGGKHEEEFYQLKELNFYGSFSKNGSVLSQTLPVSLELTKVINETIPIEGEESHFTGIYIPTYTVDLNSLFLTRDQYIHSTSQMIVFLSRNIWSSVRIVQIDFETNISFRLSNNVSPPQEI
;
A
#
# COMPACT_ATOMS: atom_id res chain seq x y z
N MET A 1 -2.08 40.97 2.92
CA MET A 1 -0.94 41.21 2.02
C MET A 1 -0.60 39.88 1.39
N ASP A 2 -0.34 39.87 0.09
CA ASP A 2 -0.03 38.66 -0.67
C ASP A 2 1.47 38.35 -0.54
N TYR A 3 1.81 37.23 0.12
CA TYR A 3 3.20 36.75 0.27
C TYR A 3 3.73 36.10 -1.02
N ASP A 4 2.85 35.73 -1.94
CA ASP A 4 3.19 35.14 -3.24
C ASP A 4 3.65 36.22 -4.21
N ALA A 5 2.95 37.37 -4.21
CA ALA A 5 3.02 38.44 -5.21
C ALA A 5 4.43 38.88 -5.67
N TYR A 6 5.46 38.81 -4.83
CA TYR A 6 6.82 39.22 -5.21
C TYR A 6 7.87 38.36 -4.50
N GLY A 7 8.83 37.84 -5.29
CA GLY A 7 9.74 36.72 -5.02
C GLY A 7 10.58 36.69 -3.72
N VAL A 8 11.59 35.81 -3.70
CA VAL A 8 12.05 35.06 -2.51
C VAL A 8 12.10 35.88 -1.20
N LYS A 9 11.15 35.63 -0.28
CA LYS A 9 11.03 36.28 1.04
C LYS A 9 11.68 35.50 2.19
N ILE A 10 12.37 34.41 1.87
CA ILE A 10 13.20 33.66 2.79
C ILE A 10 14.55 33.41 2.13
N ALA A 11 15.63 33.53 2.87
CA ALA A 11 16.96 33.20 2.37
C ALA A 11 17.72 32.48 3.46
N MET A 12 18.54 31.52 3.08
CA MET A 12 19.15 30.62 4.05
C MET A 12 20.51 30.12 3.59
N ASN A 13 21.45 30.01 4.54
CA ASN A 13 22.74 29.34 4.40
C ASN A 13 23.13 28.69 5.74
N GLU A 14 24.36 28.18 5.84
CA GLU A 14 24.89 27.54 7.06
C GLU A 14 24.94 28.42 8.32
N VAL A 15 24.91 29.75 8.15
CA VAL A 15 25.12 30.70 9.24
C VAL A 15 23.79 31.33 9.68
N LEU A 16 22.90 31.65 8.73
CA LEU A 16 21.70 32.41 9.01
C LEU A 16 20.54 32.04 8.07
N LEU A 17 19.32 32.11 8.62
CA LEU A 17 18.07 32.18 7.87
C LEU A 17 17.46 33.55 8.10
N VAL A 18 17.03 34.23 7.03
CA VAL A 18 16.28 35.49 7.10
C VAL A 18 14.93 35.32 6.44
N GLN A 19 13.90 35.92 7.04
CA GLN A 19 12.58 36.08 6.47
C GLN A 19 12.18 37.56 6.50
N ALA A 20 11.71 38.08 5.37
CA ALA A 20 11.09 39.40 5.30
C ALA A 20 9.61 39.33 5.72
N GLN A 21 9.24 40.02 6.81
CA GLN A 21 7.89 40.05 7.37
C GLN A 21 7.22 41.42 7.12
N ASN A 22 6.75 41.61 5.89
CA ASN A 22 6.11 42.86 5.43
C ASN A 22 4.78 43.16 6.15
N ALA A 23 4.07 42.13 6.65
CA ALA A 23 2.76 42.29 7.28
C ALA A 23 2.82 42.81 8.74
N LYS A 24 4.00 42.87 9.35
CA LYS A 24 4.19 43.43 10.70
C LYS A 24 4.21 44.95 10.66
N ASN A 25 3.85 45.57 11.78
CA ASN A 25 3.91 47.02 11.95
C ASN A 25 4.78 47.38 13.17
N PRO A 26 6.01 47.89 12.98
CA PRO A 26 6.67 48.13 11.70
C PRO A 26 7.10 46.82 10.99
N PRO A 27 7.34 46.85 9.67
CA PRO A 27 7.89 45.71 8.93
C PRO A 27 9.26 45.28 9.48
N THR A 28 9.49 43.95 9.56
CA THR A 28 10.69 43.39 10.23
C THR A 28 11.32 42.25 9.46
N PHE A 29 12.64 42.10 9.60
CA PHE A 29 13.35 40.87 9.28
C PHE A 29 13.32 39.94 10.50
N PHE A 30 12.81 38.74 10.31
CA PHE A 30 13.02 37.64 11.23
C PHE A 30 14.33 36.94 10.85
N ILE A 31 15.23 36.77 11.81
CA ILE A 31 16.54 36.17 11.61
C ILE A 31 16.72 35.04 12.63
N GLN A 32 17.13 33.88 12.12
CA GLN A 32 17.50 32.71 12.89
C GLN A 32 18.99 32.46 12.64
N PHE A 33 19.81 32.65 13.67
CA PHE A 33 21.24 32.32 13.60
C PHE A 33 21.47 30.83 13.83
N ALA A 34 22.54 30.32 13.21
CA ALA A 34 22.94 28.92 13.26
C ALA A 34 21.72 27.98 13.19
N PRO A 35 20.88 28.09 12.14
CA PRO A 35 19.57 27.43 12.09
C PRO A 35 19.62 25.90 12.24
N TYR A 36 20.81 25.29 12.20
CA TYR A 36 21.03 23.84 12.24
C TYR A 36 21.82 23.36 13.46
N ASN A 37 22.35 24.27 14.29
CA ASN A 37 23.13 23.88 15.45
C ASN A 37 22.24 23.83 16.69
N THR A 38 21.76 22.62 17.03
CA THR A 38 20.96 22.38 18.23
C THR A 38 21.72 22.57 19.54
N THR A 39 23.05 22.74 19.50
CA THR A 39 23.91 22.92 20.70
C THR A 39 24.18 24.39 21.03
N GLN A 40 24.01 25.30 20.08
CA GLN A 40 24.07 26.73 20.35
C GLN A 40 22.66 27.22 20.67
N ASN A 41 22.53 28.04 21.72
CA ASN A 41 21.26 28.71 22.02
C ASN A 41 20.78 29.40 20.74
N LEU A 42 19.70 28.87 20.15
CA LEU A 42 19.06 29.36 18.93
C LEU A 42 18.69 30.83 19.15
N SER A 43 19.56 31.76 18.77
CA SER A 43 19.28 33.18 18.87
C SER A 43 18.33 33.54 17.74
N GLN A 44 17.08 33.73 18.12
CA GLN A 44 16.07 34.34 17.27
C GLN A 44 16.10 35.84 17.44
N CYS A 45 15.88 36.51 16.34
CA CYS A 45 16.07 37.94 16.24
C CYS A 45 15.00 38.51 15.32
N SER A 46 14.39 39.61 15.74
CA SER A 46 13.48 40.38 14.90
C SER A 46 14.02 41.81 14.87
N ILE A 47 14.34 42.30 13.67
CA ILE A 47 14.86 43.65 13.47
C ILE A 47 13.98 44.41 12.50
N ASN A 48 13.73 45.68 12.74
CA ASN A 48 12.99 46.52 11.78
C ASN A 48 13.83 46.66 10.51
N TYR A 49 13.18 46.72 9.35
CA TYR A 49 13.88 46.87 8.07
C TYR A 49 14.84 48.05 8.08
N THR A 50 14.34 49.21 8.50
CA THR A 50 15.04 50.49 8.67
C THR A 50 14.19 51.40 9.57
N ASP A 51 14.65 52.62 9.85
CA ASP A 51 13.83 53.68 10.46
C ASP A 51 12.72 54.21 9.53
N ILE A 52 12.62 53.71 8.30
CA ILE A 52 11.66 54.16 7.28
C ILE A 52 10.40 53.29 7.34
N LEU A 53 9.29 53.89 7.78
CA LEU A 53 8.00 53.22 8.01
C LEU A 53 7.25 52.79 6.73
N ASP A 54 7.74 53.19 5.56
CA ASP A 54 7.03 53.05 4.27
C ASP A 54 7.80 52.21 3.24
N THR A 55 8.28 51.03 3.64
CA THR A 55 9.04 50.12 2.77
C THR A 55 8.34 48.77 2.61
N TYR A 56 8.37 48.21 1.40
CA TYR A 56 7.95 46.84 1.13
C TYR A 56 9.16 46.04 0.63
N VAL A 57 9.56 44.99 1.37
CA VAL A 57 10.71 44.17 0.96
C VAL A 57 10.25 43.06 0.05
N TYR A 58 10.74 43.20 -1.17
CA TYR A 58 10.69 42.38 -2.34
C TYR A 58 11.35 41.02 -2.38
N CYS A 59 12.57 41.00 -1.87
CA CYS A 59 13.47 39.90 -2.05
C CYS A 59 14.50 39.95 -0.94
N VAL A 60 14.87 38.79 -0.43
CA VAL A 60 16.01 38.62 0.46
C VAL A 60 16.88 37.52 -0.14
N ALA A 61 18.19 37.71 -0.07
CA ALA A 61 19.13 36.71 -0.53
C ALA A 61 20.38 36.69 0.35
N VAL A 62 21.03 35.53 0.40
CA VAL A 62 22.28 35.31 1.13
C VAL A 62 23.26 34.54 0.25
N GLY A 63 24.56 34.80 0.40
CA GLY A 63 25.59 33.96 -0.19
C GLY A 63 25.54 32.54 0.40
N LYS A 64 25.79 31.52 -0.43
CA LYS A 64 25.72 30.09 -0.04
C LYS A 64 26.85 29.63 0.88
N LYS A 65 28.01 30.29 0.83
CA LYS A 65 29.23 29.97 1.58
C LYS A 65 29.87 31.24 2.16
N PRO A 66 29.16 31.98 3.04
CA PRO A 66 29.74 33.16 3.65
C PRO A 66 30.90 32.76 4.57
N ASP A 67 31.91 33.63 4.68
CA ASP A 67 32.90 33.51 5.75
C ASP A 67 32.20 33.62 7.11
N GLN A 68 32.58 32.79 8.09
CA GLN A 68 31.94 32.77 9.42
C GLN A 68 32.03 34.14 10.14
N ASN A 69 33.02 34.97 9.77
CA ASN A 69 33.21 36.32 10.32
C ASN A 69 32.42 37.41 9.57
N GLN A 70 31.76 37.08 8.44
CA GLN A 70 30.99 38.01 7.60
C GLN A 70 29.55 37.55 7.47
N THR A 71 28.78 37.78 8.55
CA THR A 71 27.35 37.53 8.55
C THR A 71 26.63 38.73 7.95
N GLN A 72 26.20 38.62 6.70
CA GLN A 72 25.41 39.65 6.01
C GLN A 72 24.35 39.04 5.09
N PHE A 73 23.31 39.82 4.79
CA PHE A 73 22.31 39.48 3.81
C PHE A 73 21.93 40.71 2.98
N PHE A 74 21.49 40.47 1.76
CA PHE A 74 21.04 41.52 0.86
C PHE A 74 19.54 41.46 0.73
N PHE A 75 18.93 42.62 0.51
CA PHE A 75 17.52 42.74 0.32
C PHE A 75 17.21 43.83 -0.69
N ALA A 76 16.10 43.68 -1.39
CA ALA A 76 15.59 44.69 -2.31
C ALA A 76 14.11 44.94 -2.04
N GLY A 77 13.68 46.16 -2.28
CA GLY A 77 12.31 46.57 -2.00
C GLY A 77 11.94 47.88 -2.67
N GLU A 78 10.78 48.39 -2.31
CA GLU A 78 10.24 49.66 -2.80
C GLU A 78 9.71 50.54 -1.68
N LEU A 79 9.58 51.83 -2.00
CA LEU A 79 8.97 52.83 -1.14
C LEU A 79 7.47 52.97 -1.47
N ILE A 80 6.59 52.84 -0.47
CA ILE A 80 5.13 52.73 -0.67
C ILE A 80 4.44 54.12 -0.73
N ASN A 81 4.99 55.13 -0.03
CA ASN A 81 4.35 56.44 0.11
C ASN A 81 5.13 57.57 -0.62
N SER A 82 4.59 58.03 -1.76
CA SER A 82 4.96 59.28 -2.48
C SER A 82 6.39 59.41 -3.03
N ARG A 83 7.25 58.40 -2.87
CA ARG A 83 8.56 58.32 -3.52
C ARG A 83 8.59 57.11 -4.43
N ASN A 84 8.57 57.33 -5.74
CA ASN A 84 8.87 56.25 -6.70
C ASN A 84 10.35 55.91 -6.56
N GLY A 85 10.66 54.67 -6.27
CA GLY A 85 12.04 54.21 -6.22
C GLY A 85 12.20 52.81 -5.66
N THR A 86 12.90 51.97 -6.43
CA THR A 86 13.44 50.72 -5.92
C THR A 86 14.66 51.01 -5.04
N PHE A 87 14.84 50.26 -3.96
CA PHE A 87 16.05 50.33 -3.14
C PHE A 87 16.70 48.96 -3.00
N ILE A 88 18.01 48.97 -2.78
CA ILE A 88 18.83 47.79 -2.52
C ILE A 88 19.56 48.04 -1.22
N GLY A 89 19.47 47.08 -0.31
CA GLY A 89 20.09 47.13 0.99
C GLY A 89 21.01 45.95 1.25
N VAL A 90 22.04 46.20 2.04
CA VAL A 90 22.81 45.16 2.71
C VAL A 90 22.73 45.39 4.21
N ALA A 91 22.45 44.32 4.94
CA ALA A 91 22.45 44.29 6.40
C ALA A 91 23.63 43.43 6.86
N GLN A 92 24.56 44.03 7.58
CA GLN A 92 25.77 43.37 8.08
C GLN A 92 25.74 43.29 9.60
N TYR A 93 26.02 42.10 10.15
CA TYR A 93 26.07 41.85 11.58
C TYR A 93 27.47 42.16 12.14
N ASN A 94 27.54 43.07 13.11
CA ASN A 94 28.78 43.49 13.78
C ASN A 94 28.96 42.73 15.10
N GLN A 95 29.89 41.78 15.13
CA GLN A 95 30.14 40.89 16.27
C GLN A 95 30.94 41.54 17.42
N THR A 96 30.92 42.85 17.59
CA THR A 96 31.82 43.57 18.53
C THR A 96 31.31 43.68 19.97
N ASN A 97 30.10 43.22 20.30
CA ASN A 97 29.50 43.39 21.64
C ASN A 97 28.92 42.09 22.24
N ILE A 98 29.74 41.06 22.44
CA ILE A 98 29.35 39.90 23.28
C ILE A 98 29.96 40.08 24.67
N GLY A 99 29.34 40.94 25.48
CA GLY A 99 29.33 40.75 26.92
C GLY A 99 28.26 39.71 27.24
N ALA A 100 28.64 38.55 27.75
CA ALA A 100 27.72 37.51 28.20
C ALA A 100 26.73 38.12 29.22
N ASN A 101 25.47 38.31 28.83
CA ASN A 101 24.24 38.42 29.67
C ASN A 101 23.15 39.40 29.17
N THR A 102 23.22 39.96 27.95
CA THR A 102 22.08 40.75 27.42
C THR A 102 21.32 39.98 26.34
N SER A 103 20.27 39.28 26.75
CA SER A 103 19.36 38.51 25.91
C SER A 103 18.45 39.34 24.98
N ASN A 104 18.72 40.62 24.71
CA ASN A 104 17.65 41.50 24.19
C ASN A 104 18.00 42.67 23.24
N SER A 105 19.19 42.80 22.65
CA SER A 105 19.41 43.90 21.68
C SER A 105 19.99 43.44 20.34
N CYS A 106 19.19 42.69 19.61
CA CYS A 106 19.53 42.26 18.26
C CYS A 106 19.61 43.42 17.25
N ALA A 107 18.80 44.47 17.43
CA ALA A 107 18.76 45.65 16.55
C ALA A 107 20.05 46.50 16.57
N LEU A 108 20.75 46.58 17.70
CA LEU A 108 22.00 47.36 17.82
C LEU A 108 23.22 46.67 17.17
N SER A 109 23.03 45.44 16.67
CA SER A 109 24.11 44.61 16.14
C SER A 109 24.17 44.60 14.61
N PHE A 110 23.21 45.22 13.91
CA PHE A 110 23.21 45.30 12.45
C PHE A 110 23.50 46.72 11.95
N SER A 111 24.41 46.84 10.98
CA SER A 111 24.60 48.05 10.19
C SER A 111 23.97 47.88 8.81
N TYR A 112 23.19 48.87 8.39
CA TYR A 112 22.53 48.89 7.09
C TYR A 112 23.24 49.86 6.13
N SER A 113 23.45 49.43 4.89
CA SER A 113 23.76 50.33 3.77
C SER A 113 22.68 50.21 2.71
N LEU A 114 22.12 51.34 2.27
CA LEU A 114 21.02 51.43 1.31
C LEU A 114 21.46 52.25 0.10
N GLN A 115 21.10 51.77 -1.08
CA GLN A 115 21.26 52.47 -2.34
C GLN A 115 19.90 52.57 -3.04
N TYR A 116 19.61 53.71 -3.66
CA TYR A 116 18.31 54.01 -4.25
C TYR A 116 18.41 54.14 -5.77
N LEU A 117 17.49 53.48 -6.45
CA LEU A 117 17.29 53.51 -7.90
C LEU A 117 16.08 54.41 -8.21
N ILE A 118 16.29 55.73 -8.10
CA ILE A 118 15.21 56.75 -8.11
C ILE A 118 14.52 56.87 -9.48
N ASN A 119 15.18 56.43 -10.56
CA ASN A 119 14.66 56.52 -11.92
C ASN A 119 13.80 55.30 -12.36
N TYR A 120 13.63 54.31 -11.49
CA TYR A 120 12.92 53.09 -11.82
C TYR A 120 11.73 52.89 -10.87
N GLU A 121 10.55 52.77 -11.47
CA GLU A 121 9.33 52.37 -10.78
C GLU A 121 9.41 50.92 -10.30
N HIS A 122 8.37 50.48 -9.59
CA HIS A 122 8.20 49.09 -9.18
C HIS A 122 8.46 48.11 -10.33
N GLN A 123 9.25 47.07 -10.07
CA GLN A 123 9.57 46.03 -11.03
C GLN A 123 9.03 44.68 -10.54
N GLU A 124 7.95 44.20 -11.16
CA GLU A 124 7.31 42.92 -10.81
C GLU A 124 8.26 41.71 -11.00
N TYR A 125 9.17 41.80 -11.98
CA TYR A 125 10.07 40.73 -12.44
C TYR A 125 11.48 40.84 -11.87
N TYR A 126 11.67 41.59 -10.79
CA TYR A 126 13.00 41.80 -10.25
C TYR A 126 13.52 40.53 -9.54
N VAL A 127 14.74 40.13 -9.87
CA VAL A 127 15.44 39.03 -9.20
C VAL A 127 16.84 39.46 -8.76
N ILE A 128 17.29 38.93 -7.62
CA ILE A 128 18.63 39.15 -7.09
C ILE A 128 19.36 37.81 -6.95
N GLY A 129 20.60 37.77 -7.45
CA GLY A 129 21.52 36.66 -7.25
C GLY A 129 22.73 37.13 -6.46
N ILE A 130 23.29 36.26 -5.62
CA ILE A 130 24.45 36.60 -4.79
C ILE A 130 25.55 35.58 -5.04
N GLU A 131 26.77 36.09 -5.17
CA GLU A 131 27.96 35.25 -5.22
C GLU A 131 28.09 34.39 -3.95
N PRO A 132 28.56 33.13 -4.02
CA PRO A 132 28.64 32.26 -2.84
C PRO A 132 29.39 32.85 -1.64
N GLN A 133 30.44 33.65 -1.84
CA GLN A 133 31.21 34.32 -0.78
C GLN A 133 30.53 35.59 -0.24
N ASN A 134 29.32 35.89 -0.70
CA ASN A 134 28.49 36.99 -0.20
C ASN A 134 29.07 38.39 -0.46
N ARG A 135 30.05 38.54 -1.38
CA ARG A 135 30.70 39.83 -1.65
C ARG A 135 29.90 40.69 -2.62
N PHE A 136 29.55 40.11 -3.77
CA PHE A 136 28.80 40.79 -4.84
C PHE A 136 27.36 40.31 -4.89
N ALA A 137 26.44 41.26 -5.01
CA ALA A 137 25.04 41.01 -5.34
C ALA A 137 24.72 41.57 -6.72
N TYR A 138 24.00 40.80 -7.52
CA TYR A 138 23.59 41.14 -8.87
C TYR A 138 22.07 41.23 -8.91
N GLY A 139 21.54 42.37 -9.32
CA GLY A 139 20.10 42.51 -9.54
C GLY A 139 19.78 42.59 -11.02
N PHE A 140 18.74 41.88 -11.42
CA PHE A 140 18.30 41.79 -12.81
C PHE A 140 16.82 42.18 -12.92
N SER A 141 16.56 43.13 -13.83
CA SER A 141 15.23 43.57 -14.26
C SER A 141 15.24 43.70 -15.78
N ASN A 142 14.06 43.82 -16.38
CA ASN A 142 13.90 44.21 -17.78
C ASN A 142 14.44 45.63 -18.06
N LEU A 143 14.41 46.55 -17.08
CA LEU A 143 14.83 47.95 -17.29
C LEU A 143 16.29 48.22 -16.91
N PHE A 144 16.82 47.51 -15.92
CA PHE A 144 18.17 47.73 -15.41
C PHE A 144 18.81 46.44 -14.91
N VAL A 145 20.15 46.45 -14.91
CA VAL A 145 20.97 45.46 -14.22
C VAL A 145 21.96 46.21 -13.35
N PHE A 146 22.29 45.67 -12.19
CA PHE A 146 23.31 46.26 -11.32
C PHE A 146 24.23 45.22 -10.70
N VAL A 147 25.39 45.70 -10.25
CA VAL A 147 26.29 45.00 -9.32
C VAL A 147 26.50 45.86 -8.09
N PHE A 148 26.33 45.26 -6.91
CA PHE A 148 26.58 45.88 -5.61
C PHE A 148 27.78 45.19 -4.95
N ASP A 149 28.85 45.93 -4.65
CA ASP A 149 29.99 45.43 -3.86
C ASP A 149 29.81 45.79 -2.38
N SER A 150 29.58 44.78 -1.54
CA SER A 150 29.45 44.97 -0.08
C SER A 150 30.72 45.48 0.60
N ALA A 151 31.92 45.17 0.08
CA ALA A 151 33.17 45.62 0.68
C ALA A 151 33.36 47.13 0.56
N ASN A 152 32.89 47.70 -0.55
CA ASN A 152 32.93 49.12 -0.86
C ASN A 152 31.50 49.66 -0.87
N GLY A 153 30.76 49.56 0.24
CA GLY A 153 29.30 49.75 0.37
C GLY A 153 28.66 51.08 -0.11
N SER A 154 29.38 51.87 -0.92
CA SER A 154 28.94 53.00 -1.74
C SER A 154 28.98 52.74 -3.26
N THR A 155 29.51 51.60 -3.72
CA THR A 155 29.67 51.29 -5.15
C THR A 155 28.53 50.42 -5.66
N LEU A 156 27.55 51.08 -6.27
CA LEU A 156 26.50 50.47 -7.08
C LEU A 156 26.80 50.79 -8.55
N GLU A 157 27.22 49.79 -9.32
CA GLU A 157 27.34 49.92 -10.77
C GLU A 157 26.01 49.53 -11.41
N GLN A 158 25.44 50.40 -12.23
CA GLN A 158 24.13 50.20 -12.84
C GLN A 158 24.20 50.53 -14.33
N TRP A 159 23.53 49.71 -15.14
CA TRP A 159 23.38 49.98 -16.57
C TRP A 159 22.02 49.50 -17.09
N ASN A 160 21.75 49.78 -18.36
CA ASN A 160 20.49 49.47 -19.01
C ASN A 160 20.35 47.96 -19.27
N GLY A 161 19.28 47.36 -18.74
CA GLY A 161 19.01 45.93 -18.88
C GLY A 161 18.87 45.49 -20.34
N ASN A 162 18.27 46.34 -21.19
CA ASN A 162 18.07 46.05 -22.62
C ASN A 162 19.36 45.79 -23.39
N LEU A 163 20.51 46.26 -22.88
CA LEU A 163 21.82 46.06 -23.51
C LEU A 163 22.50 44.76 -23.06
N THR A 164 21.99 44.12 -22.02
CA THR A 164 22.59 42.90 -21.44
C THR A 164 22.12 41.64 -22.18
N TRP A 165 20.87 41.67 -22.65
CA TRP A 165 20.18 40.50 -23.18
C TRP A 165 20.27 40.42 -24.71
N SER A 166 20.35 39.20 -25.26
CA SER A 166 20.22 38.97 -26.71
C SER A 166 18.89 39.48 -27.27
N ASN A 167 17.83 39.48 -26.44
CA ASN A 167 16.52 40.03 -26.75
C ASN A 167 16.12 41.06 -25.69
N SER A 168 15.89 42.31 -26.10
CA SER A 168 15.55 43.42 -25.20
C SER A 168 14.19 43.30 -24.50
N SER A 169 13.36 42.33 -24.88
CA SER A 169 12.06 42.06 -24.23
C SER A 169 12.15 41.04 -23.09
N PHE A 170 13.35 40.67 -22.65
CA PHE A 170 13.54 39.68 -21.61
C PHE A 170 13.01 40.14 -20.25
N LEU A 171 12.16 39.31 -19.65
CA LEU A 171 11.57 39.46 -18.32
C LEU A 171 12.18 38.39 -17.40
N PRO A 172 13.06 38.75 -16.45
CA PRO A 172 13.70 37.76 -15.58
C PRO A 172 12.73 37.24 -14.51
N HIS A 173 12.80 35.95 -14.17
CA HIS A 173 11.93 35.34 -13.14
C HIS A 173 12.69 34.56 -12.07
N ALA A 174 13.86 34.04 -12.40
CA ALA A 174 14.71 33.34 -11.43
C ALA A 174 16.18 33.50 -11.80
N VAL A 175 17.04 33.53 -10.78
CA VAL A 175 18.49 33.61 -10.95
C VAL A 175 19.19 32.85 -9.85
N ASP A 176 20.32 32.24 -10.18
CA ASP A 176 21.28 31.73 -9.20
C ASP A 176 22.70 31.95 -9.72
N ILE A 177 23.64 32.17 -8.80
CA ILE A 177 25.00 32.62 -9.10
C ILE A 177 26.02 31.70 -8.43
N SER A 178 27.01 31.30 -9.21
CA SER A 178 28.24 30.62 -8.77
C SER A 178 29.40 31.62 -8.78
N ASN A 179 30.60 31.19 -8.38
CA ASN A 179 31.79 32.07 -8.34
C ASN A 179 32.18 32.61 -9.74
N ASN A 180 31.95 31.81 -10.79
CA ASN A 180 32.47 32.09 -12.13
C ASN A 180 31.35 32.34 -13.17
N PHE A 181 30.13 31.90 -12.89
CA PHE A 181 29.02 31.95 -13.83
C PHE A 181 27.69 32.08 -13.11
N GLY A 182 26.66 32.53 -13.82
CA GLY A 182 25.28 32.60 -13.33
C GLY A 182 24.32 31.97 -14.31
N ILE A 183 23.15 31.58 -13.83
CA ILE A 183 22.05 31.13 -14.67
C ILE A 183 20.85 32.02 -14.36
N ILE A 184 20.23 32.54 -15.41
CA ILE A 184 19.01 33.34 -15.30
C ILE A 184 17.94 32.79 -16.23
N ALA A 185 16.71 32.66 -15.75
CA ALA A 185 15.58 32.18 -16.51
C ALA A 185 14.44 33.19 -16.46
N GLY A 186 13.66 33.24 -17.55
CA GLY A 186 12.59 34.21 -17.71
C GLY A 186 11.85 34.04 -19.03
N PHE A 187 11.15 35.09 -19.46
CA PHE A 187 10.38 35.10 -20.70
C PHE A 187 10.92 36.14 -21.69
N ILE A 188 10.79 35.85 -22.99
CA ILE A 188 10.95 36.83 -24.07
C ILE A 188 9.62 37.03 -24.77
N GLN A 189 9.36 38.24 -25.25
CA GLN A 189 8.17 38.54 -26.03
C GLN A 189 8.35 38.07 -27.48
N ASN A 190 7.36 37.33 -27.98
CA ASN A 190 7.28 36.90 -29.37
C ASN A 190 6.57 37.96 -30.24
N ASP A 191 6.44 37.69 -31.55
CA ASP A 191 5.65 38.52 -32.46
C ASP A 191 4.23 38.75 -31.89
N PRO A 192 3.76 40.01 -31.79
CA PRO A 192 2.40 40.33 -31.38
C PRO A 192 1.30 39.63 -32.18
N ARG A 193 1.57 39.16 -33.40
CA ARG A 193 0.62 38.41 -34.24
C ARG A 193 0.70 36.88 -34.04
N GLY A 194 1.69 36.40 -33.29
CA GLY A 194 1.86 35.00 -32.93
C GLY A 194 0.78 34.51 -31.96
N ARG A 195 0.46 33.21 -32.02
CA ARG A 195 -0.45 32.55 -31.07
C ARG A 195 0.11 32.50 -29.65
N VAL A 196 1.43 32.31 -29.54
CA VAL A 196 2.17 32.31 -28.27
C VAL A 196 2.82 33.67 -28.11
N LYS A 197 2.45 34.41 -27.06
CA LYS A 197 2.91 35.80 -26.85
C LYS A 197 4.27 35.89 -26.19
N TYR A 198 4.61 34.92 -25.34
CA TYR A 198 5.86 34.87 -24.62
C TYR A 198 6.48 33.48 -24.72
N SER A 199 7.81 33.41 -24.84
CA SER A 199 8.54 32.14 -24.82
C SER A 199 9.47 32.10 -23.62
N PRO A 200 9.54 30.97 -22.87
CA PRO A 200 10.52 30.83 -21.83
C PRO A 200 11.93 30.76 -22.43
N ILE A 201 12.92 31.26 -21.69
CA ILE A 201 14.33 31.20 -22.06
C ILE A 201 15.20 31.06 -20.81
N ILE A 202 16.34 30.39 -20.98
CA ILE A 202 17.39 30.23 -19.96
C ILE A 202 18.68 30.79 -20.56
N TYR A 203 19.34 31.69 -19.86
CA TYR A 203 20.64 32.22 -20.24
C TYR A 203 21.73 31.74 -19.28
N LEU A 204 22.88 31.37 -19.85
CA LEU A 204 24.13 31.20 -19.14
C LEU A 204 24.89 32.53 -19.16
N LEU A 205 25.24 33.01 -17.97
CA LEU A 205 25.99 34.23 -17.76
C LEU A 205 27.42 33.90 -17.36
N ASN A 206 28.38 34.58 -17.97
CA ASN A 206 29.76 34.64 -17.50
C ASN A 206 30.04 36.06 -16.98
N PHE A 207 30.86 36.20 -15.92
CA PHE A 207 31.17 37.50 -15.34
C PHE A 207 32.55 37.96 -15.80
N ASN A 208 32.61 39.13 -16.43
CA ASN A 208 33.87 39.68 -16.92
C ASN A 208 34.89 39.85 -15.78
N SER A 209 36.11 39.36 -15.98
CA SER A 209 37.17 39.41 -14.96
C SER A 209 37.56 40.84 -14.54
N SER A 210 37.37 41.85 -15.39
CA SER A 210 37.80 43.23 -15.09
C SER A 210 36.76 44.07 -14.35
N ASN A 211 35.49 43.98 -14.73
CA ASN A 211 34.41 44.82 -14.20
C ASN A 211 33.23 44.02 -13.62
N ARG A 212 33.30 42.68 -13.63
CA ARG A 212 32.25 41.77 -13.16
C ARG A 212 30.91 41.91 -13.88
N HIS A 213 30.86 42.61 -15.02
CA HIS A 213 29.62 42.72 -15.78
C HIS A 213 29.22 41.34 -16.33
N PRO A 214 27.93 40.95 -16.20
CA PRO A 214 27.41 39.72 -16.75
C PRO A 214 27.36 39.80 -18.29
N ILE A 215 27.79 38.72 -18.94
CA ILE A 215 27.78 38.54 -20.39
C ILE A 215 27.04 37.24 -20.68
N VAL A 216 26.04 37.28 -21.56
CA VAL A 216 25.36 36.08 -22.05
C VAL A 216 26.32 35.32 -22.97
N VAL A 217 26.62 34.06 -22.62
CA VAL A 217 27.53 33.20 -23.39
C VAL A 217 26.84 32.03 -24.07
N ASP A 218 25.70 31.58 -23.52
CA ASP A 218 24.86 30.55 -24.12
C ASP A 218 23.39 30.74 -23.73
N GLN A 219 22.49 30.12 -24.48
CA GLN A 219 21.06 30.20 -24.24
C GLN A 219 20.35 28.88 -24.59
N TYR A 220 19.26 28.61 -23.87
CA TYR A 220 18.39 27.47 -24.12
C TYR A 220 16.93 27.90 -24.12
N ILE A 221 16.17 27.51 -25.14
CA ILE A 221 14.74 27.81 -25.27
C ILE A 221 13.95 26.52 -24.98
N PRO A 222 13.28 26.42 -23.82
CA PRO A 222 12.42 25.28 -23.51
C PRO A 222 11.22 25.22 -24.46
N ILE A 223 10.94 24.02 -24.98
CA ILE A 223 9.77 23.75 -25.81
C ILE A 223 8.74 23.01 -24.94
N ALA A 224 7.47 23.43 -24.94
CA ALA A 224 6.38 22.72 -24.27
C ALA A 224 6.24 21.27 -24.78
N THR A 225 5.51 20.40 -24.07
CA THR A 225 5.24 19.05 -24.59
C THR A 225 4.15 19.18 -25.66
N PRO A 226 4.38 18.79 -26.92
CA PRO A 226 3.33 18.87 -27.94
C PRO A 226 2.09 18.09 -27.51
N GLY A 227 0.90 18.68 -27.70
CA GLY A 227 -0.38 18.00 -27.47
C GLY A 227 -0.80 17.86 -26.00
N THR A 228 -0.17 18.57 -25.07
CA THR A 228 -0.65 18.69 -23.68
C THR A 228 -1.37 20.02 -23.47
N TRP A 229 -2.18 20.16 -22.41
CA TRP A 229 -2.86 21.45 -22.13
C TRP A 229 -1.86 22.60 -21.93
N GLN A 230 -0.63 22.30 -21.51
CA GLN A 230 0.45 23.27 -21.40
C GLN A 230 0.90 23.83 -22.76
N ASP A 231 0.75 23.07 -23.85
CA ASP A 231 1.00 23.50 -25.23
C ASP A 231 -0.06 24.48 -25.75
N LEU A 232 -1.24 24.47 -25.12
CA LEU A 232 -2.36 25.36 -25.43
C LEU A 232 -2.28 26.69 -24.66
N LEU A 233 -1.34 26.82 -23.71
CA LEU A 233 -1.11 28.07 -23.00
C LEU A 233 -0.46 29.08 -23.93
N SER A 234 -1.14 30.20 -24.17
CA SER A 234 -0.63 31.33 -24.95
C SER A 234 0.45 32.14 -24.21
N TYR A 235 0.61 31.90 -22.90
CA TYR A 235 1.36 32.70 -21.94
C TYR A 235 1.04 34.19 -22.05
N SER A 236 -0.19 34.56 -22.43
CA SER A 236 -0.54 35.91 -22.91
C SER A 236 -0.36 37.03 -21.89
N ASP A 237 -0.29 36.69 -20.62
CA ASP A 237 -0.17 37.59 -19.48
C ASP A 237 1.10 37.31 -18.65
N ALA A 238 2.15 36.73 -19.25
CA ALA A 238 3.44 36.53 -18.56
C ALA A 238 4.15 37.85 -18.18
N ASN A 239 3.64 38.98 -18.65
CA ASN A 239 4.02 40.33 -18.27
C ASN A 239 3.19 40.92 -17.11
N ILE A 240 2.32 40.12 -16.48
CA ILE A 240 1.69 40.42 -15.19
C ILE A 240 2.08 39.33 -14.19
N TYR A 241 2.45 39.72 -12.97
CA TYR A 241 2.80 38.73 -11.95
C TYR A 241 1.66 37.72 -11.75
N SER A 242 2.02 36.44 -11.77
CA SER A 242 1.13 35.37 -11.40
C SER A 242 1.95 34.18 -10.97
N ALA A 243 1.57 33.57 -9.84
CA ALA A 243 2.21 32.38 -9.29
C ALA A 243 2.50 31.35 -10.39
N LYS A 244 1.55 31.11 -11.31
CA LYS A 244 1.70 30.15 -12.42
C LYS A 244 3.00 30.30 -13.23
N TYR A 245 3.56 31.50 -13.32
CA TYR A 245 4.76 31.80 -14.11
C TYR A 245 6.06 31.76 -13.30
N ASP A 246 5.99 31.36 -12.03
CA ASP A 246 7.17 31.18 -11.20
C ASP A 246 8.15 30.20 -11.84
N MET A 247 9.41 30.61 -11.81
CA MET A 247 10.56 29.79 -12.16
C MET A 247 11.47 29.69 -10.94
N SER A 248 12.31 28.66 -10.92
CA SER A 248 13.31 28.51 -9.88
C SER A 248 14.59 27.93 -10.45
N ILE A 249 15.72 28.35 -9.88
CA ILE A 249 17.04 27.92 -10.32
C ILE A 249 17.89 27.57 -9.10
N SER A 250 18.59 26.46 -9.18
CA SER A 250 19.55 26.06 -8.15
C SER A 250 20.79 25.43 -8.78
N ILE A 251 21.96 25.98 -8.44
CA ILE A 251 23.29 25.55 -8.88
C ILE A 251 24.00 24.86 -7.71
N ASN A 252 24.48 23.64 -7.94
CA ASN A 252 25.30 22.91 -6.97
C ASN A 252 26.80 23.25 -7.11
N SER A 253 27.61 22.75 -6.18
CA SER A 253 29.07 22.98 -6.18
C SER A 253 29.83 22.30 -7.32
N ARG A 254 29.19 21.38 -8.06
CA ARG A 254 29.77 20.62 -9.19
C ARG A 254 29.43 21.23 -10.55
N GLY A 255 28.59 22.25 -10.59
CA GLY A 255 28.14 22.89 -11.83
C GLY A 255 26.87 22.28 -12.42
N ASP A 256 26.19 21.39 -11.70
CA ASP A 256 24.87 20.91 -12.10
C ASP A 256 23.81 21.96 -11.72
N VAL A 257 22.86 22.18 -12.63
CA VAL A 257 21.86 23.23 -12.55
C VAL A 257 20.46 22.61 -12.65
N LEU A 258 19.62 22.87 -11.66
CA LEU A 258 18.19 22.60 -11.71
C LEU A 258 17.47 23.87 -12.14
N VAL A 259 16.59 23.75 -13.13
CA VAL A 259 15.69 24.82 -13.53
C VAL A 259 14.26 24.31 -13.51
N GLY A 260 13.46 24.81 -12.56
CA GLY A 260 12.04 24.49 -12.42
C GLY A 260 11.16 25.51 -13.14
N MET A 261 10.17 25.00 -13.88
CA MET A 261 9.20 25.81 -14.63
C MET A 261 7.81 25.18 -14.51
N GLN A 262 7.00 25.70 -13.58
CA GLN A 262 5.74 25.04 -13.25
C GLN A 262 4.64 25.15 -14.31
N PHE A 263 4.60 26.25 -15.09
CA PHE A 263 3.64 26.44 -16.18
C PHE A 263 3.78 25.42 -17.32
N ILE A 264 4.97 24.86 -17.52
CA ILE A 264 5.21 23.73 -18.43
C ILE A 264 5.38 22.40 -17.68
N ASN A 265 5.17 22.39 -16.36
CA ASN A 265 5.19 21.22 -15.48
C ASN A 265 6.51 20.42 -15.58
N ARG A 266 7.64 21.13 -15.51
CA ARG A 266 8.96 20.54 -15.79
C ARG A 266 10.06 21.05 -14.86
N VAL A 267 10.98 20.14 -14.56
CA VAL A 267 12.29 20.47 -14.02
C VAL A 267 13.36 19.96 -14.97
N PHE A 268 14.24 20.85 -15.39
CA PHE A 268 15.39 20.55 -16.25
C PHE A 268 16.63 20.36 -15.40
N LEU A 269 17.47 19.41 -15.82
CA LEU A 269 18.82 19.21 -15.30
C LEU A 269 19.82 19.57 -16.39
N PHE A 270 20.67 20.55 -16.10
CA PHE A 270 21.79 20.94 -16.94
C PHE A 270 23.12 20.74 -16.20
N SER A 271 24.22 20.78 -16.94
CA SER A 271 25.57 20.84 -16.40
C SER A 271 26.36 21.95 -17.09
N VAL A 272 27.19 22.64 -16.31
CA VAL A 272 28.08 23.70 -16.76
C VAL A 272 29.49 23.37 -16.28
N ASN A 273 30.46 23.45 -17.19
CA ASN A 273 31.86 23.30 -16.82
C ASN A 273 32.31 24.54 -16.00
N ILE A 274 32.57 24.36 -14.70
CA ILE A 274 32.93 25.46 -13.79
C ILE A 274 34.25 26.14 -14.20
N SER A 275 35.16 25.39 -14.81
CA SER A 275 36.46 25.91 -15.25
C SER A 275 36.37 26.71 -16.55
N ASP A 276 35.39 26.41 -17.39
CA ASP A 276 35.14 27.11 -18.66
C ASP A 276 33.62 27.18 -18.94
N PRO A 277 32.91 28.13 -18.31
CA PRO A 277 31.46 28.21 -18.37
C PRO A 277 31.00 28.86 -19.67
N THR A 278 31.19 28.18 -20.79
CA THR A 278 30.84 28.67 -22.14
C THR A 278 29.58 28.03 -22.73
N GLN A 279 29.16 26.88 -22.20
CA GLN A 279 28.02 26.12 -22.72
C GLN A 279 27.13 25.59 -21.60
N LEU A 280 25.81 25.64 -21.83
CA LEU A 280 24.79 25.04 -20.99
C LEU A 280 24.43 23.65 -21.53
N ILE A 281 24.96 22.59 -20.92
CA ILE A 281 24.79 21.21 -21.40
C ILE A 281 23.49 20.63 -20.84
N TYR A 282 22.52 20.34 -21.71
CA TYR A 282 21.29 19.64 -21.33
C TYR A 282 21.58 18.17 -21.00
N ILE A 283 21.23 17.74 -19.77
CA ILE A 283 21.35 16.33 -19.35
C ILE A 283 20.00 15.63 -19.51
N SER A 284 18.98 16.14 -18.82
CA SER A 284 17.68 15.47 -18.75
C SER A 284 16.57 16.40 -18.29
N ARG A 285 15.33 15.90 -18.31
CA ARG A 285 14.15 16.59 -17.78
C ARG A 285 13.21 15.60 -17.12
N ASN A 286 12.51 16.05 -16.08
CA ASN A 286 11.43 15.32 -15.46
C ASN A 286 10.11 16.07 -15.64
N THR A 287 9.07 15.31 -15.97
CA THR A 287 7.66 15.76 -15.99
C THR A 287 6.87 14.87 -15.04
N ASN A 288 6.03 15.46 -14.20
CA ASN A 288 5.20 14.67 -13.27
C ASN A 288 3.96 14.04 -13.95
N GLY A 289 3.78 14.19 -15.27
CA GLY A 289 2.74 13.50 -16.07
C GLY A 289 1.27 13.82 -15.74
N ARG A 290 1.02 14.58 -14.67
CA ARG A 290 -0.30 14.96 -14.12
C ARG A 290 -0.54 16.46 -14.32
N SER A 291 -1.78 16.92 -14.21
CA SER A 291 -2.19 18.33 -14.16
C SER A 291 -1.77 19.01 -12.84
N LEU A 292 -0.50 18.88 -12.48
CA LEU A 292 0.16 19.47 -11.32
C LEU A 292 1.21 20.47 -11.81
N GLY A 293 1.57 21.49 -11.03
CA GLY A 293 2.65 22.41 -11.31
C GLY A 293 3.97 21.90 -10.73
N ASN A 294 4.80 21.21 -11.52
CA ASN A 294 6.10 20.71 -11.10
C ASN A 294 7.20 21.77 -11.23
N GLY A 295 7.96 22.01 -10.15
CA GLY A 295 9.14 22.86 -10.18
C GLY A 295 8.88 24.34 -9.87
N LYS A 296 7.89 24.67 -9.02
CA LYS A 296 7.72 26.07 -8.53
C LYS A 296 9.00 26.55 -7.84
N SER A 297 9.59 25.70 -7.01
CA SER A 297 10.87 25.92 -6.36
C SER A 297 11.72 24.65 -6.37
N VAL A 298 13.04 24.81 -6.54
CA VAL A 298 14.01 23.71 -6.62
C VAL A 298 15.21 24.04 -5.75
N ALA A 299 15.74 23.03 -5.06
CA ALA A 299 16.87 23.21 -4.16
C ALA A 299 17.78 21.98 -4.12
N TRP A 300 19.09 22.20 -4.06
CA TRP A 300 20.09 21.14 -3.88
C TRP A 300 20.34 20.83 -2.40
N LEU A 301 20.55 19.56 -2.10
CA LEU A 301 20.78 19.02 -0.76
C LEU A 301 21.92 17.98 -0.79
N ASP A 302 22.44 17.63 0.39
CA ASP A 302 23.53 16.66 0.57
C ASP A 302 24.71 16.97 -0.37
N ASN A 303 25.22 18.19 -0.29
CA ASN A 303 26.31 18.66 -1.14
C ASN A 303 26.07 18.47 -2.66
N GLY A 304 24.80 18.50 -3.09
CA GLY A 304 24.39 18.40 -4.49
C GLY A 304 24.06 16.99 -4.97
N ASN A 305 23.88 16.01 -4.07
CA ASN A 305 23.51 14.64 -4.44
C ASN A 305 22.00 14.39 -4.43
N MET A 306 21.24 15.22 -3.71
CA MET A 306 19.80 15.13 -3.64
C MET A 306 19.18 16.45 -4.11
N ALA A 307 18.01 16.36 -4.71
CA ALA A 307 17.21 17.54 -5.05
C ALA A 307 15.88 17.51 -4.30
N ALA A 308 15.48 18.65 -3.77
CA ALA A 308 14.12 18.90 -3.31
C ALA A 308 13.38 19.72 -4.37
N ILE A 309 12.17 19.27 -4.70
CA ILE A 309 11.36 19.86 -5.76
C ILE A 309 9.98 20.14 -5.22
N LEU A 310 9.57 21.40 -5.25
CA LEU A 310 8.25 21.83 -4.86
C LEU A 310 7.26 21.62 -6.01
N ILE A 311 6.21 20.86 -5.73
CA ILE A 311 5.14 20.51 -6.65
C ILE A 311 3.81 21.01 -6.08
N ASN A 312 3.06 21.74 -6.91
CA ASN A 312 1.78 22.30 -6.54
C ASN A 312 0.61 21.60 -7.23
N THR A 313 -0.52 21.53 -6.53
CA THR A 313 -1.79 21.05 -7.07
C THR A 313 -2.67 22.25 -7.37
N TYR A 314 -3.12 22.34 -8.62
CA TYR A 314 -4.00 23.39 -9.11
C TYR A 314 -5.34 22.79 -9.56
N SER A 315 -6.43 23.52 -9.32
CA SER A 315 -7.73 23.22 -9.93
C SER A 315 -7.71 23.55 -11.43
N LEU A 316 -8.74 23.12 -12.17
CA LEU A 316 -8.90 23.48 -13.59
C LEU A 316 -8.99 24.99 -13.83
N ASN A 317 -9.34 25.77 -12.79
CA ASN A 317 -9.38 27.24 -12.82
C ASN A 317 -8.05 27.86 -12.32
N TYR A 318 -6.97 27.08 -12.25
CA TYR A 318 -5.66 27.47 -11.71
C TYR A 318 -5.70 27.98 -10.26
N GLN A 319 -6.64 27.50 -9.44
CA GLN A 319 -6.62 27.78 -8.01
C GLN A 319 -5.74 26.78 -7.27
N TRP A 320 -4.79 27.30 -6.49
CA TRP A 320 -3.85 26.51 -5.71
C TRP A 320 -4.56 25.84 -4.52
N SER A 321 -4.53 24.51 -4.45
CA SER A 321 -5.19 23.75 -3.38
C SER A 321 -4.24 23.15 -2.34
N SER A 322 -3.06 22.69 -2.78
CA SER A 322 -2.09 22.00 -1.91
C SER A 322 -0.72 21.90 -2.57
N SER A 323 0.30 21.61 -1.76
CA SER A 323 1.69 21.49 -2.18
C SER A 323 2.38 20.27 -1.58
N GLN A 324 3.40 19.78 -2.27
CA GLN A 324 4.23 18.65 -1.86
C GLN A 324 5.68 18.91 -2.26
N ILE A 325 6.63 18.37 -1.50
CA ILE A 325 8.06 18.40 -1.77
C ILE A 325 8.52 16.99 -2.11
N TYR A 326 9.13 16.83 -3.27
CA TYR A 326 9.63 15.55 -3.76
C TYR A 326 11.14 15.53 -3.60
N PHE A 327 11.66 14.52 -2.92
CA PHE A 327 13.08 14.32 -2.72
C PHE A 327 13.60 13.28 -3.73
N HIS A 328 14.54 13.66 -4.59
CA HIS A 328 15.11 12.78 -5.60
C HIS A 328 16.60 12.54 -5.34
N ASP A 329 17.02 11.28 -5.46
CA ASP A 329 18.44 10.92 -5.54
C ASP A 329 18.95 11.19 -6.95
N MET A 330 19.97 12.04 -7.06
CA MET A 330 20.60 12.43 -8.32
C MET A 330 21.85 11.60 -8.64
N ARG A 331 22.23 10.62 -7.79
CA ARG A 331 23.39 9.73 -8.03
C ARG A 331 23.04 8.42 -8.71
N SER A 332 21.88 7.84 -8.40
CA SER A 332 21.57 6.44 -8.73
C SER A 332 20.86 6.23 -10.07
N SER A 333 20.32 7.28 -10.68
CA SER A 333 19.65 7.20 -12.00
C SER A 333 19.65 8.53 -12.74
N ILE A 334 19.47 8.50 -14.06
CA ILE A 334 19.24 9.72 -14.85
C ILE A 334 17.87 10.28 -14.42
N TYR A 335 17.87 11.44 -13.80
CA TYR A 335 16.66 12.15 -13.39
C TYR A 335 15.75 12.41 -14.61
N ASN A 336 14.66 11.67 -14.73
CA ASN A 336 13.77 11.69 -15.88
C ASN A 336 12.31 11.45 -15.46
N SER A 337 11.37 11.47 -16.39
CA SER A 337 9.94 11.31 -16.07
C SER A 337 9.54 9.94 -15.49
N ASN A 338 10.44 8.94 -15.50
CA ASN A 338 10.23 7.64 -14.87
C ASN A 338 10.94 7.53 -13.51
N SER A 339 11.66 8.57 -13.06
CA SER A 339 12.37 8.55 -11.78
C SER A 339 11.37 8.62 -10.62
N THR A 340 11.47 7.68 -9.69
CA THR A 340 10.65 7.66 -8.48
C THR A 340 11.32 8.48 -7.37
N PRO A 341 10.57 9.31 -6.62
CA PRO A 341 11.14 10.04 -5.50
C PRO A 341 11.58 9.08 -4.39
N LEU A 342 12.61 9.44 -3.63
CA LEU A 342 13.03 8.74 -2.42
C LEU A 342 11.93 8.82 -1.34
N SER A 343 11.39 10.03 -1.16
CA SER A 343 10.30 10.34 -0.24
C SER A 343 9.57 11.59 -0.70
N ILE A 344 8.36 11.81 -0.18
CA ILE A 344 7.54 13.01 -0.41
C ILE A 344 7.19 13.62 0.94
N PHE A 345 7.11 14.95 1.03
CA PHE A 345 6.57 15.66 2.19
C PHE A 345 5.39 16.55 1.76
N PRO A 346 4.27 16.61 2.51
CA PRO A 346 3.96 15.76 3.65
C PRO A 346 3.70 14.31 3.23
N ASN A 347 3.94 13.40 4.17
CA ASN A 347 3.60 11.99 4.06
C ASN A 347 2.96 11.51 5.36
N TYR A 348 2.64 10.22 5.40
CA TYR A 348 1.98 9.58 6.52
C TYR A 348 2.81 9.52 7.83
N HIS A 349 4.15 9.64 7.79
CA HIS A 349 5.02 9.82 8.98
C HIS A 349 5.26 11.28 9.35
N GLN A 350 5.35 12.15 8.34
CA GLN A 350 5.67 13.56 8.45
C GLN A 350 4.43 14.36 8.05
N LEU A 351 3.44 14.36 8.95
CA LEU A 351 2.19 15.08 8.76
C LEU A 351 2.41 16.60 8.87
N LEU A 352 1.55 17.35 8.17
CA LEU A 352 1.50 18.80 8.32
C LEU A 352 0.96 19.18 9.71
N PRO A 353 1.65 20.06 10.45
CA PRO A 353 1.15 20.64 11.68
C PRO A 353 -0.13 21.44 11.44
N GLN A 354 -1.03 21.48 12.41
CA GLN A 354 -2.28 22.25 12.28
C GLN A 354 -2.05 23.76 12.09
N SER A 355 -0.91 24.26 12.56
CA SER A 355 -0.51 25.66 12.40
C SER A 355 0.10 25.98 11.02
N PHE A 356 0.33 24.98 10.17
CA PHE A 356 0.99 25.14 8.88
C PHE A 356 0.02 24.89 7.74
N SER A 357 -0.04 25.80 6.78
CA SER A 357 -0.94 25.70 5.64
C SER A 357 -0.48 24.63 4.63
N PRO A 358 -1.40 23.95 3.93
CA PRO A 358 -1.06 22.99 2.88
C PRO A 358 -0.50 23.65 1.60
N ILE A 359 -0.46 24.97 1.53
CA ILE A 359 0.02 25.77 0.38
C ILE A 359 1.44 26.25 0.68
N PHE A 360 2.41 25.83 -0.13
CA PHE A 360 3.84 26.10 0.08
C PHE A 360 4.40 27.12 -0.90
N LEU A 361 4.79 28.30 -0.44
CA LEU A 361 5.30 29.36 -1.31
C LEU A 361 6.69 29.08 -1.86
N ASN A 362 7.63 28.69 -0.99
CA ASN A 362 9.02 28.53 -1.39
C ASN A 362 9.78 27.54 -0.52
N ILE A 363 10.83 26.95 -1.11
CA ILE A 363 11.84 26.16 -0.41
C ILE A 363 13.21 26.78 -0.62
N VAL A 364 14.00 26.85 0.44
CA VAL A 364 15.41 27.26 0.37
C VAL A 364 16.25 26.23 1.10
N SER A 365 17.44 25.94 0.59
CA SER A 365 18.33 24.93 1.18
C SER A 365 19.68 25.50 1.58
N SER A 366 20.30 24.80 2.53
CA SER A 366 21.74 24.83 2.76
C SER A 366 22.34 23.50 2.29
N SER A 367 23.62 23.24 2.62
CA SER A 367 24.27 21.98 2.26
C SER A 367 23.62 20.76 2.93
N THR A 368 23.01 20.94 4.12
CA THR A 368 22.43 19.86 4.94
C THR A 368 20.96 20.02 5.28
N SER A 369 20.36 21.19 5.07
CA SER A 369 19.05 21.51 5.63
C SER A 369 18.13 22.16 4.61
N LEU A 370 16.83 22.13 4.85
CA LEU A 370 15.81 22.75 4.01
C LEU A 370 14.84 23.55 4.87
N ALA A 371 14.56 24.77 4.48
CA ALA A 371 13.47 25.57 5.06
C ALA A 371 12.35 25.71 4.04
N LEU A 372 11.14 25.61 4.56
CA LEU A 372 9.88 25.70 3.84
C LEU A 372 9.07 26.86 4.40
N MET A 373 8.43 27.66 3.54
CA MET A 373 7.48 28.70 3.92
C MET A 373 6.10 28.47 3.30
N ASP A 374 5.05 28.65 4.11
CA ASP A 374 3.65 28.59 3.66
C ASP A 374 3.08 29.96 3.24
N ASP A 375 1.84 29.99 2.75
CA ASP A 375 1.13 31.21 2.34
C ASP A 375 0.78 32.18 3.47
N ASN A 376 0.85 31.74 4.73
CA ASN A 376 0.69 32.57 5.92
C ASN A 376 2.02 33.14 6.43
N GLY A 377 3.15 32.79 5.80
CA GLY A 377 4.49 33.19 6.23
C GLY A 377 5.02 32.36 7.41
N ASN A 378 4.46 31.19 7.70
CA ASN A 378 5.03 30.28 8.69
C ASN A 378 6.24 29.55 8.11
N LEU A 379 7.20 29.20 8.97
CA LEU A 379 8.44 28.51 8.61
C LEU A 379 8.53 27.12 9.23
N LEU A 380 8.91 26.13 8.41
CA LEU A 380 9.27 24.78 8.83
C LEU A 380 10.70 24.47 8.36
N ILE A 381 11.57 24.10 9.29
CA ILE A 381 12.99 23.83 9.04
C ILE A 381 13.26 22.33 9.25
N PHE A 382 13.67 21.67 8.16
CA PHE A 382 14.18 20.31 8.15
C PHE A 382 15.69 20.32 8.40
N ILE A 383 16.10 19.65 9.47
CA ILE A 383 17.51 19.43 9.79
C ILE A 383 17.89 18.02 9.33
N ALA A 384 19.04 17.86 8.68
CA ALA A 384 19.54 16.53 8.33
C ALA A 384 19.71 15.66 9.56
N THR A 385 19.19 14.45 9.47
CA THR A 385 19.34 13.42 10.49
C THR A 385 20.39 12.41 10.04
N SER A 386 21.09 11.79 10.99
CA SER A 386 22.03 10.70 10.70
C SER A 386 21.31 9.49 10.09
N ALA A 387 22.08 8.59 9.49
CA ALA A 387 21.58 7.29 9.06
C ALA A 387 20.82 6.59 10.20
N GLY A 388 19.74 5.88 9.87
CA GLY A 388 18.83 5.25 10.83
C GLY A 388 17.75 6.16 11.41
N PHE A 389 17.76 7.47 11.13
CA PHE A 389 16.79 8.44 11.67
C PHE A 389 16.14 9.29 10.56
N TYR A 390 14.87 9.65 10.70
CA TYR A 390 14.18 10.62 9.85
C TYR A 390 13.85 11.91 10.61
N PRO A 391 13.69 13.06 9.92
CA PRO A 391 13.30 14.30 10.55
C PRO A 391 11.79 14.33 10.82
N SER A 392 11.37 14.08 12.05
CA SER A 392 9.96 14.16 12.45
C SER A 392 9.51 15.60 12.61
N VAL A 393 8.32 15.90 12.10
CA VAL A 393 7.70 17.23 12.21
C VAL A 393 6.92 17.31 13.52
N PRO A 394 7.12 18.35 14.36
CA PRO A 394 6.36 18.51 15.59
C PRO A 394 4.90 18.86 15.29
N ALA A 395 3.95 18.17 15.95
CA ALA A 395 2.52 18.39 15.75
C ALA A 395 2.03 19.75 16.24
N THR A 396 2.68 20.31 17.26
CA THR A 396 2.39 21.62 17.86
C THR A 396 3.70 22.34 18.16
N GLY A 397 3.66 23.68 18.15
CA GLY A 397 4.83 24.49 18.46
C GLY A 397 4.70 25.93 17.99
N SER A 398 5.57 26.79 18.50
CA SER A 398 5.76 28.15 18.01
C SER A 398 6.64 28.13 16.75
N VAL A 399 6.24 28.88 15.73
CA VAL A 399 7.00 29.06 14.49
C VAL A 399 8.30 29.85 14.76
N PRO A 400 9.46 29.51 14.16
CA PRO A 400 9.68 28.42 13.20
C PRO A 400 9.60 27.03 13.84
N LEU A 401 8.93 26.11 13.15
CA LEU A 401 8.91 24.71 13.53
C LEU A 401 10.20 24.06 13.06
N ILE A 402 10.86 23.31 13.94
CA ILE A 402 12.13 22.64 13.64
C ILE A 402 11.93 21.14 13.83
N THR A 403 12.34 20.35 12.83
CA THR A 403 12.22 18.89 12.90
C THR A 403 13.18 18.29 13.93
N SER A 404 12.76 17.20 14.59
CA SER A 404 13.60 16.42 15.51
C SER A 404 13.89 15.03 14.96
N PRO A 405 15.06 14.43 15.26
CA PRO A 405 15.37 13.08 14.80
C PRO A 405 14.48 12.04 15.48
N GLN A 406 13.87 11.17 14.68
CA GLN A 406 13.16 9.97 15.14
C GLN A 406 13.73 8.73 14.44
N PRO A 407 13.87 7.58 15.13
CA PRO A 407 14.40 6.36 14.54
C PRO A 407 13.48 5.87 13.42
N CYS A 408 14.06 5.30 12.35
CA CYS A 408 13.27 4.69 11.29
C CYS A 408 12.33 3.62 11.86
N PRO A 409 11.05 3.62 11.46
CA PRO A 409 10.13 2.59 11.89
C PRO A 409 10.54 1.22 11.32
N PRO A 410 10.15 0.12 11.98
CA PRO A 410 10.37 -1.23 11.47
C PRO A 410 9.90 -1.38 10.01
N GLY A 411 10.62 -2.17 9.23
CA GLY A 411 10.37 -2.37 7.81
C GLY A 411 10.97 -1.29 6.91
N MET A 412 11.56 -0.24 7.49
CA MET A 412 12.14 0.88 6.76
C MET A 412 13.56 1.15 7.20
N TYR A 413 14.36 1.79 6.35
CA TYR A 413 15.76 2.09 6.65
C TYR A 413 16.17 3.44 6.06
N LYS A 414 17.28 3.96 6.55
CA LYS A 414 17.96 5.11 5.97
C LYS A 414 19.46 4.93 6.11
N ASP A 415 20.15 4.83 4.99
CA ASP A 415 21.57 4.47 4.93
C ASP A 415 22.51 5.68 5.01
N LYS A 416 21.98 6.89 4.80
CA LYS A 416 22.76 8.12 4.68
C LYS A 416 22.18 9.24 5.52
N LEU A 417 23.04 10.22 5.81
CA LEU A 417 22.62 11.50 6.36
C LEU A 417 21.76 12.24 5.33
N GLY A 418 20.68 12.87 5.78
CA GLY A 418 19.80 13.62 4.88
C GLY A 418 18.51 14.08 5.55
N ILE A 419 17.68 14.78 4.80
CA ILE A 419 16.37 15.27 5.28
C ILE A 419 15.18 14.46 4.76
N ASN A 420 15.43 13.49 3.88
CA ASN A 420 14.40 12.60 3.39
C ASN A 420 13.91 11.65 4.49
N ASP A 421 12.69 11.14 4.31
CA ASP A 421 12.12 10.12 5.16
C ASP A 421 12.85 8.77 4.98
N CYS A 422 12.60 7.83 5.88
CA CYS A 422 13.04 6.45 5.74
C CYS A 422 12.39 5.80 4.51
N ILE A 423 13.08 4.82 3.93
CA ILE A 423 12.70 4.12 2.71
C ILE A 423 12.28 2.69 3.07
N LEU A 424 11.26 2.14 2.41
CA LEU A 424 10.85 0.75 2.56
C LEU A 424 12.00 -0.22 2.22
N CYS A 425 12.19 -1.25 3.04
CA CYS A 425 13.08 -2.35 2.68
C CYS A 425 12.59 -3.07 1.42
N PRO A 426 13.47 -3.31 0.43
CA PRO A 426 13.09 -4.04 -0.78
C PRO A 426 12.67 -5.48 -0.45
N THR A 427 11.85 -6.06 -1.32
CA THR A 427 11.42 -7.47 -1.20
C THR A 427 12.62 -8.41 -1.08
N GLY A 428 12.51 -9.41 -0.20
CA GLY A 428 13.61 -10.31 0.16
C GLY A 428 14.57 -9.74 1.21
N THR A 429 14.30 -8.56 1.75
CA THR A 429 15.05 -7.98 2.87
C THR A 429 14.11 -7.51 3.99
N LYS A 430 14.62 -7.54 5.22
CA LYS A 430 13.90 -7.17 6.44
C LYS A 430 14.64 -6.12 7.25
N ASN A 431 13.90 -5.35 8.02
CA ASN A 431 14.46 -4.50 9.07
C ASN A 431 13.59 -4.51 10.33
N PRO A 432 14.05 -5.08 11.45
CA PRO A 432 13.26 -5.14 12.68
C PRO A 432 13.05 -3.79 13.37
N GLY A 433 13.79 -2.74 12.98
CA GLY A 433 13.79 -1.43 13.63
C GLY A 433 15.12 -1.10 14.32
N ASP A 434 15.10 -0.19 15.29
CA ASP A 434 16.23 0.22 16.14
C ASP A 434 17.39 0.96 15.45
N SER A 435 17.07 1.97 14.62
CA SER A 435 18.06 2.86 13.96
C SER A 435 19.07 2.15 13.03
N THR A 436 18.74 0.94 12.60
CA THR A 436 19.44 0.18 11.59
C THR A 436 19.51 0.95 10.26
N ILE A 437 20.72 0.95 9.69
CA ILE A 437 21.05 1.76 8.50
C ILE A 437 20.90 1.00 7.19
N GLN A 438 20.66 -0.31 7.24
CA GLN A 438 20.58 -1.20 6.07
C GLN A 438 19.54 -2.30 6.32
N CYS A 439 18.94 -2.80 5.24
CA CYS A 439 18.07 -3.97 5.30
C CYS A 439 18.90 -5.26 5.27
N ILE A 440 18.48 -6.24 6.06
CA ILE A 440 19.12 -7.54 6.20
C ILE A 440 18.41 -8.51 5.24
N SER A 441 19.15 -9.35 4.51
CA SER A 441 18.55 -10.36 3.63
C SER A 441 17.73 -11.39 4.42
N CYS A 442 16.56 -11.75 3.87
CA CYS A 442 15.73 -12.84 4.36
C CYS A 442 16.22 -14.19 3.81
N ALA A 443 15.89 -15.28 4.49
CA ALA A 443 16.13 -16.63 3.98
C ALA A 443 15.28 -16.93 2.70
N PRO A 444 15.79 -17.75 1.75
CA PRO A 444 15.18 -17.93 0.42
C PRO A 444 13.78 -18.56 0.42
N ASP A 445 13.38 -19.26 1.49
CA ASP A 445 12.08 -19.94 1.62
C ASP A 445 11.17 -19.26 2.67
N THR A 446 11.30 -17.95 2.82
CA THR A 446 10.52 -17.17 3.80
C THR A 446 9.73 -16.06 3.15
N PHE A 447 8.55 -15.79 3.72
CA PHE A 447 7.73 -14.67 3.32
C PHE A 447 8.34 -13.35 3.80
N CYS A 448 8.87 -12.59 2.84
CA CYS A 448 9.57 -11.33 3.07
C CYS A 448 9.19 -10.29 1.99
N PRO A 449 7.95 -9.76 2.02
CA PRO A 449 7.45 -8.75 1.08
C PRO A 449 8.15 -7.39 1.22
N LEU A 450 7.71 -6.41 0.43
CA LEU A 450 8.19 -5.03 0.55
C LEU A 450 7.93 -4.51 1.99
N GLY A 451 8.91 -3.85 2.59
CA GLY A 451 8.77 -3.28 3.94
C GLY A 451 8.73 -4.31 5.08
N SER A 452 9.36 -5.48 4.92
CA SER A 452 9.32 -6.54 5.94
C SER A 452 10.04 -6.15 7.23
N VAL A 453 9.42 -6.41 8.38
CA VAL A 453 10.02 -6.27 9.71
C VAL A 453 10.78 -7.54 10.12
N SER A 454 10.30 -8.71 9.71
CA SER A 454 10.88 -10.01 10.03
C SER A 454 10.69 -11.00 8.88
N GLU A 455 11.33 -12.17 8.98
CA GLU A 455 11.07 -13.27 8.05
C GLU A 455 10.00 -14.18 8.62
N ILE A 456 8.99 -14.52 7.82
CA ILE A 456 7.84 -15.33 8.25
C ILE A 456 7.86 -16.65 7.48
N SER A 457 7.55 -17.75 8.13
CA SER A 457 7.37 -19.05 7.45
C SER A 457 6.19 -18.99 6.48
N GLU A 458 6.31 -19.56 5.29
CA GLU A 458 5.19 -19.65 4.34
C GLU A 458 3.97 -20.38 4.91
N SER A 459 4.17 -21.29 5.89
CA SER A 459 3.08 -21.95 6.60
C SER A 459 2.12 -20.99 7.31
N ALA A 460 2.58 -19.78 7.66
CA ALA A 460 1.71 -18.74 8.24
C ALA A 460 0.70 -18.17 7.23
N LEU A 461 0.95 -18.36 5.92
CA LEU A 461 0.08 -17.96 4.82
C LEU A 461 -0.82 -19.09 4.33
N GLU A 462 -0.90 -20.23 5.02
CA GLU A 462 -1.80 -21.31 4.61
C GLU A 462 -3.27 -20.87 4.70
N THR A 463 -4.00 -21.06 3.59
CA THR A 463 -5.45 -20.90 3.56
C THR A 463 -6.09 -22.19 4.03
N ILE A 464 -6.95 -22.10 5.04
CA ILE A 464 -7.70 -23.24 5.58
C ILE A 464 -9.08 -23.22 4.92
N ALA A 465 -9.28 -24.06 3.90
CA ALA A 465 -10.57 -24.26 3.27
C ALA A 465 -11.32 -25.41 3.96
N GLN A 466 -12.60 -25.19 4.28
CA GLN A 466 -13.45 -26.23 4.86
C GLN A 466 -14.00 -27.10 3.71
N LEU A 467 -13.32 -28.22 3.43
CA LEU A 467 -13.76 -29.20 2.43
C LEU A 467 -14.85 -30.09 3.02
N ILE A 468 -15.94 -30.27 2.27
CA ILE A 468 -17.00 -31.22 2.62
C ILE A 468 -16.86 -32.44 1.70
N ALA A 469 -16.38 -33.55 2.24
CA ALA A 469 -16.36 -34.83 1.54
C ALA A 469 -17.60 -35.63 1.95
N TYR A 470 -18.64 -35.64 1.12
CA TYR A 470 -19.74 -36.59 1.29
C TYR A 470 -19.37 -37.94 0.67
N PRO A 471 -19.60 -39.07 1.37
CA PRO A 471 -19.42 -40.39 0.78
C PRO A 471 -20.43 -40.60 -0.37
N LYS A 472 -20.05 -41.45 -1.33
CA LYS A 472 -20.95 -41.84 -2.42
C LYS A 472 -22.04 -42.78 -1.89
N SER A 473 -23.25 -42.65 -2.40
CA SER A 473 -24.34 -43.59 -2.14
C SER A 473 -24.06 -44.93 -2.79
N PRO A 474 -24.69 -46.01 -2.28
CA PRO A 474 -24.87 -47.21 -3.07
C PRO A 474 -25.64 -46.89 -4.37
N GLU A 475 -25.34 -47.58 -5.46
CA GLU A 475 -25.99 -47.37 -6.77
C GLU A 475 -27.49 -47.71 -6.76
N SER A 476 -27.94 -48.54 -5.80
CA SER A 476 -29.34 -48.86 -5.56
C SER A 476 -29.80 -48.41 -4.17
N THR A 477 -31.05 -47.95 -4.09
CA THR A 477 -31.72 -47.57 -2.83
C THR A 477 -32.60 -48.68 -2.27
N ILE A 478 -32.71 -49.81 -2.98
CA ILE A 478 -33.51 -50.96 -2.55
C ILE A 478 -32.58 -51.90 -1.78
N PHE A 479 -32.88 -52.14 -0.50
CA PHE A 479 -32.04 -52.98 0.37
C PHE A 479 -31.79 -54.36 -0.25
N ASP A 480 -32.81 -54.96 -0.85
CA ASP A 480 -32.71 -56.28 -1.51
C ASP A 480 -31.69 -56.27 -2.66
N GLU A 481 -31.64 -55.20 -3.45
CA GLU A 481 -30.67 -55.05 -4.54
C GLU A 481 -29.26 -54.81 -4.01
N VAL A 482 -29.11 -53.98 -2.97
CA VAL A 482 -27.82 -53.74 -2.29
C VAL A 482 -27.28 -55.03 -1.67
N LEU A 483 -28.15 -55.83 -1.07
CA LEU A 483 -27.85 -57.13 -0.50
C LEU A 483 -27.46 -58.13 -1.60
N ILE A 484 -28.25 -58.25 -2.67
CA ILE A 484 -27.95 -59.14 -3.81
C ILE A 484 -26.64 -58.74 -4.50
N GLN A 485 -26.43 -57.45 -4.77
CA GLN A 485 -25.21 -56.95 -5.39
C GLN A 485 -23.99 -57.32 -4.54
N ASN A 486 -24.03 -57.10 -3.21
CA ASN A 486 -22.93 -57.51 -2.33
C ASN A 486 -22.79 -59.04 -2.17
N MET A 487 -23.90 -59.79 -2.20
CA MET A 487 -23.88 -61.25 -2.08
C MET A 487 -23.23 -61.92 -3.30
N PHE A 488 -23.43 -61.39 -4.50
CA PHE A 488 -22.99 -61.99 -5.76
C PHE A 488 -21.80 -61.29 -6.42
N HIS A 489 -21.31 -60.17 -5.86
CA HIS A 489 -20.12 -59.51 -6.38
C HIS A 489 -18.85 -60.31 -6.04
N ILE A 490 -18.05 -60.61 -7.07
CA ILE A 490 -16.73 -61.24 -6.95
C ILE A 490 -15.71 -60.27 -7.55
N GLY A 491 -14.98 -59.57 -6.68
CA GLY A 491 -13.87 -58.68 -7.04
C GLY A 491 -12.51 -59.26 -6.64
N SER A 492 -11.42 -58.53 -6.94
CA SER A 492 -10.07 -58.91 -6.53
C SER A 492 -9.77 -58.64 -5.05
N ASN A 493 -8.87 -59.41 -4.46
CA ASN A 493 -8.34 -59.25 -3.09
C ASN A 493 -9.43 -59.35 -1.99
N ARG A 494 -9.64 -58.27 -1.22
CA ARG A 494 -10.53 -58.22 -0.04
C ARG A 494 -11.97 -58.63 -0.39
N CYS A 495 -12.46 -58.24 -1.56
CA CYS A 495 -13.82 -58.53 -1.98
C CYS A 495 -14.10 -60.04 -2.08
N LEU A 496 -13.07 -60.83 -2.39
CA LEU A 496 -13.19 -62.29 -2.51
C LEU A 496 -13.36 -62.98 -1.14
N LEU A 497 -12.73 -62.45 -0.08
CA LEU A 497 -12.87 -62.99 1.29
C LEU A 497 -14.19 -62.59 1.95
N VAL A 498 -14.75 -61.44 1.57
CA VAL A 498 -15.99 -60.89 2.11
C VAL A 498 -17.23 -61.41 1.36
N SER A 499 -17.06 -61.88 0.12
CA SER A 499 -18.16 -62.36 -0.73
C SER A 499 -18.81 -63.66 -0.18
N PRO A 500 -20.12 -63.65 0.14
CA PRO A 500 -20.87 -64.83 0.54
C PRO A 500 -20.89 -65.93 -0.54
N LEU A 501 -20.91 -65.54 -1.82
CA LEU A 501 -20.86 -66.47 -2.93
C LEU A 501 -19.55 -67.29 -2.94
N PHE A 502 -18.42 -66.68 -2.59
CA PHE A 502 -17.14 -67.39 -2.52
C PHE A 502 -17.17 -68.52 -1.48
N TRP A 503 -17.64 -68.23 -0.26
CA TRP A 503 -17.75 -69.23 0.80
C TRP A 503 -18.75 -70.34 0.48
N THR A 504 -19.86 -69.99 -0.18
CA THR A 504 -20.87 -70.96 -0.59
C THR A 504 -20.37 -71.85 -1.73
N LEU A 505 -19.55 -71.33 -2.65
CA LEU A 505 -18.85 -72.11 -3.67
C LEU A 505 -17.80 -73.06 -3.06
N ILE A 506 -17.08 -72.65 -2.01
CA ILE A 506 -16.18 -73.53 -1.26
C ILE A 506 -16.97 -74.67 -0.61
N VAL A 507 -18.06 -74.35 0.10
CA VAL A 507 -18.90 -75.35 0.77
C VAL A 507 -19.55 -76.29 -0.25
N ALA A 508 -20.02 -75.76 -1.38
CA ALA A 508 -20.55 -76.55 -2.48
C ALA A 508 -19.47 -77.43 -3.13
N SER A 509 -18.25 -76.94 -3.31
CA SER A 509 -17.13 -77.72 -3.86
C SER A 509 -16.72 -78.84 -2.92
N LEU A 510 -16.65 -78.57 -1.60
CA LEU A 510 -16.42 -79.59 -0.58
C LEU A 510 -17.56 -80.62 -0.57
N ALA A 511 -18.81 -80.18 -0.69
CA ALA A 511 -19.97 -81.05 -0.81
C ALA A 511 -19.89 -81.97 -2.04
N ILE A 512 -19.57 -81.40 -3.21
CA ILE A 512 -19.37 -82.16 -4.46
C ILE A 512 -18.20 -83.13 -4.32
N LEU A 513 -17.10 -82.71 -3.70
CA LEU A 513 -15.94 -83.58 -3.45
C LEU A 513 -16.30 -84.75 -2.53
N VAL A 514 -17.08 -84.51 -1.47
CA VAL A 514 -17.64 -85.58 -0.61
C VAL A 514 -18.52 -86.53 -1.44
N ILE A 515 -19.38 -86.01 -2.33
CA ILE A 515 -20.21 -86.85 -3.22
C ILE A 515 -19.34 -87.68 -4.17
N ILE A 516 -18.30 -87.10 -4.77
CA ILE A 516 -17.36 -87.78 -5.67
C ILE A 516 -16.59 -88.86 -4.92
N VAL A 517 -16.06 -88.56 -3.73
CA VAL A 517 -15.36 -89.52 -2.87
C VAL A 517 -16.30 -90.67 -2.48
N LEU A 518 -17.56 -90.40 -2.14
CA LEU A 518 -18.55 -91.43 -1.85
C LEU A 518 -18.91 -92.29 -3.08
N LYS A 519 -19.00 -91.70 -4.27
CA LYS A 519 -19.21 -92.43 -5.54
C LYS A 519 -18.00 -93.30 -5.91
N MET A 520 -16.79 -92.77 -5.76
CA MET A 520 -15.54 -93.51 -5.97
C MET A 520 -15.42 -94.67 -4.98
N LEU A 521 -15.73 -94.45 -3.70
CA LEU A 521 -15.77 -95.49 -2.67
C LEU A 521 -16.84 -96.57 -2.96
N LYS A 522 -17.97 -96.21 -3.59
CA LYS A 522 -18.98 -97.17 -4.04
C LYS A 522 -18.51 -98.05 -5.21
N CYS A 523 -17.69 -97.50 -6.11
CA CYS A 523 -17.22 -98.24 -7.30
C CYS A 523 -15.96 -99.09 -7.07
N PHE A 524 -15.07 -98.67 -6.15
CA PHE A 524 -13.74 -99.28 -6.03
C PHE A 524 -13.51 -100.12 -4.76
N VAL A 525 -14.45 -100.18 -3.80
CA VAL A 525 -14.23 -100.83 -2.49
C VAL A 525 -15.19 -102.01 -2.25
N ASN A 526 -14.68 -103.11 -1.71
CA ASN A 526 -15.44 -104.30 -1.31
C ASN A 526 -16.64 -103.96 -0.39
N HIS A 527 -17.79 -104.62 -0.63
CA HIS A 527 -19.10 -104.32 -0.03
C HIS A 527 -19.12 -104.24 1.51
N LYS A 528 -18.19 -104.91 2.21
CA LYS A 528 -18.09 -104.88 3.68
C LYS A 528 -17.47 -103.58 4.24
N THR A 529 -16.47 -102.99 3.57
CA THR A 529 -15.77 -101.79 4.06
C THR A 529 -16.57 -100.51 3.78
N TYR A 530 -17.29 -100.48 2.64
CA TYR A 530 -18.25 -99.43 2.31
C TYR A 530 -19.37 -99.33 3.36
N ALA A 531 -19.90 -100.47 3.84
CA ALA A 531 -20.95 -100.49 4.86
C ALA A 531 -20.48 -99.92 6.21
N GLN A 532 -19.22 -100.13 6.61
CA GLN A 532 -18.66 -99.58 7.84
C GLN A 532 -18.46 -98.06 7.77
N ILE A 533 -17.96 -97.54 6.64
CA ILE A 533 -17.78 -96.09 6.45
C ILE A 533 -19.13 -95.39 6.32
N LYS A 534 -20.09 -95.98 5.59
CA LYS A 534 -21.47 -95.48 5.51
C LYS A 534 -22.12 -95.38 6.90
N ASN A 535 -21.94 -96.38 7.75
CA ASN A 535 -22.47 -96.35 9.13
C ASN A 535 -21.80 -95.29 10.01
N ARG A 536 -20.49 -95.02 9.86
CA ARG A 536 -19.82 -93.93 10.58
C ARG A 536 -20.31 -92.55 10.15
N ILE A 537 -20.46 -92.33 8.84
CA ILE A 537 -21.01 -91.07 8.31
C ILE A 537 -22.48 -90.91 8.73
N HIS A 538 -23.27 -91.98 8.68
CA HIS A 538 -24.66 -91.99 9.13
C HIS A 538 -24.79 -91.69 10.63
N CYS A 539 -23.80 -92.07 11.45
CA CYS A 539 -23.77 -91.72 12.87
C CYS A 539 -23.49 -90.23 13.11
N ILE A 540 -22.62 -89.61 12.29
CA ILE A 540 -22.28 -88.18 12.40
C ILE A 540 -23.45 -87.30 11.94
N PHE A 541 -24.14 -87.69 10.87
CA PHE A 541 -25.27 -86.92 10.31
C PHE A 541 -26.65 -87.40 10.77
N LYS A 542 -26.73 -88.21 11.84
CA LYS A 542 -27.99 -88.83 12.32
C LYS A 542 -29.09 -87.83 12.71
N LYS A 543 -28.71 -86.59 13.03
CA LYS A 543 -29.63 -85.52 13.45
C LYS A 543 -30.02 -84.53 12.36
N THR A 544 -29.40 -84.63 11.19
CA THR A 544 -29.74 -83.83 10.00
C THR A 544 -30.48 -84.77 9.06
N ASP A 545 -31.71 -84.44 8.67
CA ASP A 545 -32.61 -85.29 7.87
C ASP A 545 -32.15 -85.38 6.40
N LEU A 546 -30.94 -85.90 6.22
CA LEU A 546 -30.12 -85.84 5.01
C LEU A 546 -29.94 -87.21 4.37
N ILE A 547 -30.48 -88.27 4.99
CA ILE A 547 -30.28 -89.66 4.58
C ILE A 547 -31.64 -90.37 4.57
N GLY A 548 -32.51 -89.91 3.68
CA GLY A 548 -33.64 -90.67 3.14
C GLY A 548 -33.21 -91.47 1.91
N GLU A 549 -33.85 -92.62 1.68
CA GLU A 549 -33.47 -93.61 0.69
C GLU A 549 -33.19 -93.05 -0.73
N GLY A 550 -32.10 -93.55 -1.34
CA GLY A 550 -31.96 -93.58 -2.80
C GLY A 550 -31.33 -92.37 -3.48
N GLU A 551 -31.95 -91.18 -3.44
CA GLU A 551 -31.71 -90.19 -4.52
C GLU A 551 -31.53 -88.72 -4.11
N LEU A 552 -31.62 -88.36 -2.82
CA LEU A 552 -31.67 -86.95 -2.38
C LEU A 552 -30.43 -86.41 -1.62
N TRP A 553 -29.25 -86.99 -1.82
CA TRP A 553 -27.99 -86.45 -1.25
C TRP A 553 -27.72 -85.00 -1.66
N VAL A 554 -28.18 -84.63 -2.86
CA VAL A 554 -28.00 -83.30 -3.44
C VAL A 554 -28.81 -82.25 -2.67
N GLY A 555 -30.04 -82.58 -2.26
CA GLY A 555 -30.94 -81.63 -1.57
C GLY A 555 -30.43 -81.25 -0.18
N GLY A 556 -29.92 -82.22 0.56
CA GLY A 556 -29.39 -82.01 1.89
C GLY A 556 -28.07 -81.23 1.96
N LEU A 557 -27.17 -81.49 1.01
CA LEU A 557 -25.91 -80.73 0.88
C LEU A 557 -26.17 -79.31 0.35
N ALA A 558 -27.18 -79.13 -0.50
CA ALA A 558 -27.65 -77.81 -0.90
C ALA A 558 -28.23 -77.00 0.29
N SER A 559 -28.83 -77.67 1.29
CA SER A 559 -29.29 -77.00 2.51
C SER A 559 -28.16 -76.33 3.30
N PHE A 560 -26.94 -76.91 3.33
CA PHE A 560 -25.79 -76.27 3.99
C PHE A 560 -25.35 -75.00 3.27
N SER A 561 -25.32 -75.01 1.94
CA SER A 561 -25.05 -73.81 1.15
C SER A 561 -26.09 -72.71 1.41
N MET A 562 -27.37 -73.08 1.56
CA MET A 562 -28.44 -72.13 1.93
C MET A 562 -28.27 -71.56 3.34
N VAL A 563 -27.91 -72.37 4.33
CA VAL A 563 -27.66 -71.89 5.71
C VAL A 563 -26.52 -70.87 5.73
N VAL A 564 -25.45 -71.11 4.97
CA VAL A 564 -24.33 -70.15 4.86
C VAL A 564 -24.82 -68.82 4.27
N LEU A 565 -25.60 -68.85 3.18
CA LEU A 565 -26.18 -67.63 2.59
C LEU A 565 -27.07 -66.86 3.59
N VAL A 566 -27.93 -67.56 4.34
CA VAL A 566 -28.83 -66.94 5.32
C VAL A 566 -28.05 -66.30 6.47
N CYS A 567 -27.01 -66.98 6.99
CA CYS A 567 -26.16 -66.41 8.05
C CYS A 567 -25.40 -65.16 7.57
N PHE A 568 -24.89 -65.18 6.34
CA PHE A 568 -24.23 -64.02 5.76
C PHE A 568 -25.20 -62.87 5.50
N ALA A 569 -26.40 -63.14 5.00
CA ALA A 569 -27.43 -62.13 4.82
C ALA A 569 -27.78 -61.46 6.16
N TYR A 570 -27.99 -62.23 7.22
CA TYR A 570 -28.26 -61.68 8.55
C TYR A 570 -27.10 -60.83 9.09
N ALA A 571 -25.85 -61.30 8.95
CA ALA A 571 -24.67 -60.57 9.40
C ALA A 571 -24.49 -59.26 8.62
N PHE A 572 -24.71 -59.29 7.30
CA PHE A 572 -24.68 -58.11 6.43
C PHE A 572 -25.78 -57.12 6.83
N SER A 573 -27.04 -57.55 6.97
CA SER A 573 -28.16 -56.69 7.37
C SER A 573 -27.89 -55.96 8.69
N ASN A 574 -27.40 -56.69 9.71
CA ASN A 574 -27.10 -56.10 11.01
C ASN A 574 -25.91 -55.12 10.97
N ALA A 575 -24.88 -55.41 10.16
CA ALA A 575 -23.73 -54.53 9.99
C ALA A 575 -24.08 -53.28 9.16
N TYR A 576 -24.91 -53.45 8.13
CA TYR A 576 -25.41 -52.37 7.28
C TYR A 576 -26.31 -51.42 8.07
N TYR A 577 -27.22 -51.93 8.91
CA TYR A 577 -28.07 -51.09 9.76
C TYR A 577 -27.27 -50.17 10.70
N LYS A 578 -26.09 -50.63 11.16
CA LYS A 578 -25.18 -49.85 12.02
C LYS A 578 -24.35 -48.79 11.28
N GLN A 579 -24.46 -48.69 9.95
CA GLN A 579 -23.79 -47.66 9.12
C GLN A 579 -24.60 -46.36 9.03
N TYR A 580 -25.35 -46.04 10.10
CA TYR A 580 -26.14 -44.84 10.29
C TYR A 580 -26.01 -44.37 11.75
N PRO A 581 -25.87 -43.05 12.03
CA PRO A 581 -25.80 -41.93 11.10
C PRO A 581 -24.42 -41.78 10.41
N ILE A 582 -24.42 -41.28 9.18
CA ILE A 582 -23.24 -41.25 8.28
C ILE A 582 -22.07 -40.50 8.90
N GLU A 583 -22.35 -39.41 9.61
CA GLU A 583 -21.37 -38.46 10.15
C GLU A 583 -20.49 -39.04 11.25
N THR A 584 -20.89 -40.17 11.84
CA THR A 584 -20.13 -40.90 12.89
C THR A 584 -19.76 -42.33 12.48
N SER A 585 -20.30 -42.83 11.37
CA SER A 585 -20.08 -44.19 10.89
C SER A 585 -18.65 -44.41 10.35
N ALA A 586 -18.00 -45.47 10.83
CA ALA A 586 -16.70 -45.91 10.30
C ALA A 586 -16.87 -46.66 8.96
N ASP A 587 -15.82 -46.71 8.14
CA ASP A 587 -15.85 -47.36 6.82
C ASP A 587 -16.44 -48.78 6.84
N SER A 588 -17.16 -49.13 5.77
CA SER A 588 -17.86 -50.41 5.65
C SER A 588 -16.88 -51.55 5.39
N TYR A 589 -16.36 -52.16 6.47
CA TYR A 589 -15.44 -53.29 6.39
C TYR A 589 -16.09 -54.61 5.95
N PHE A 590 -17.42 -54.71 6.04
CA PHE A 590 -18.23 -55.89 5.73
C PHE A 590 -18.68 -55.96 4.26
N ALA A 591 -18.37 -54.95 3.44
CA ALA A 591 -18.67 -54.92 2.01
C ALA A 591 -17.39 -54.76 1.18
N CYS A 592 -17.49 -55.00 -0.13
CA CYS A 592 -16.38 -54.81 -1.07
C CYS A 592 -16.05 -53.34 -1.29
N ASP A 593 -17.09 -52.51 -1.35
CA ASP A 593 -16.95 -51.06 -1.41
C ASP A 593 -16.98 -50.48 0.01
N PRO A 594 -15.87 -49.89 0.51
CA PRO A 594 -15.82 -49.31 1.85
C PRO A 594 -16.64 -48.03 2.00
N SER A 595 -17.10 -47.43 0.88
CA SER A 595 -17.90 -46.21 0.86
C SER A 595 -19.41 -46.46 1.00
N ILE A 596 -19.88 -47.71 0.95
CA ILE A 596 -21.28 -48.06 1.19
C ILE A 596 -21.71 -47.55 2.57
N ARG A 597 -22.87 -46.90 2.62
CA ARG A 597 -23.53 -46.40 3.84
C ARG A 597 -25.03 -46.70 3.78
N ASN A 598 -25.68 -46.79 4.94
CA ASN A 598 -27.14 -46.99 5.04
C ASN A 598 -27.90 -45.67 4.82
N ALA A 599 -27.67 -45.04 3.67
CA ALA A 599 -28.26 -43.75 3.32
C ALA A 599 -28.28 -43.52 1.81
N LYS A 600 -29.32 -42.82 1.35
CA LYS A 600 -29.49 -42.41 -0.06
C LYS A 600 -28.81 -41.06 -0.28
N PHE A 601 -28.00 -40.93 -1.35
CA PHE A 601 -27.49 -39.62 -1.76
C PHE A 601 -27.71 -39.41 -3.28
N GLN A 602 -28.18 -38.23 -3.66
CA GLN A 602 -28.25 -37.76 -5.03
C GLN A 602 -28.04 -36.25 -4.98
N THR A 603 -27.25 -35.72 -5.89
CA THR A 603 -26.95 -34.29 -5.91
C THR A 603 -28.00 -33.54 -6.71
N ASN A 604 -28.85 -32.76 -6.04
CA ASN A 604 -29.59 -31.67 -6.67
C ASN A 604 -29.21 -30.34 -6.04
N LEU A 605 -28.97 -29.35 -6.90
CA LEU A 605 -28.68 -27.98 -6.52
C LEU A 605 -30.01 -27.22 -6.50
N GLN A 606 -30.56 -26.92 -5.32
CA GLN A 606 -31.68 -25.99 -5.19
C GLN A 606 -31.24 -24.73 -4.45
N THR A 607 -31.69 -23.58 -4.96
CA THR A 607 -31.61 -22.29 -4.28
C THR A 607 -32.87 -21.45 -4.51
N LEU A 608 -33.25 -20.75 -3.44
CA LEU A 608 -33.95 -19.46 -3.34
C LEU A 608 -35.47 -19.43 -3.61
N GLY A 609 -36.24 -19.54 -2.53
CA GLY A 609 -37.59 -18.97 -2.47
C GLY A 609 -38.63 -19.68 -1.60
N ILE A 610 -38.35 -20.90 -1.13
CA ILE A 610 -39.34 -21.71 -0.38
C ILE A 610 -39.11 -21.50 1.13
N PRO A 611 -40.15 -21.20 1.92
CA PRO A 611 -40.02 -21.10 3.37
C PRO A 611 -39.57 -22.45 3.95
N PRO A 612 -38.63 -22.47 4.91
CA PRO A 612 -38.13 -23.70 5.50
C PRO A 612 -39.27 -24.47 6.17
N SER A 613 -39.25 -25.79 6.08
CA SER A 613 -40.17 -26.65 6.82
C SER A 613 -39.94 -26.53 8.33
N ASP A 614 -40.91 -26.91 9.16
CA ASP A 614 -40.79 -26.79 10.63
C ASP A 614 -39.58 -27.56 11.20
N THR A 615 -39.16 -28.64 10.53
CA THR A 615 -37.97 -29.44 10.89
C THR A 615 -36.67 -28.75 10.45
N GLU A 616 -36.63 -28.15 9.26
CA GLU A 616 -35.48 -27.36 8.79
C GLU A 616 -35.27 -26.09 9.61
N LYS A 617 -36.36 -25.47 10.08
CA LYS A 617 -36.34 -24.24 10.87
C LYS A 617 -35.49 -24.38 12.14
N LYS A 618 -35.52 -25.54 12.80
CA LYS A 618 -34.66 -25.82 13.96
C LYS A 618 -33.17 -25.76 13.60
N MET A 619 -32.78 -26.29 12.43
CA MET A 619 -31.38 -26.19 11.96
C MET A 619 -31.01 -24.75 11.57
N PHE A 620 -31.94 -23.99 11.00
CA PHE A 620 -31.73 -22.56 10.75
C PHE A 620 -31.51 -21.78 12.03
N ASP A 621 -32.28 -22.05 13.07
CA ASP A 621 -32.14 -21.42 14.38
C ASP A 621 -30.79 -21.77 15.02
N LEU A 622 -30.36 -23.04 14.95
CA LEU A 622 -29.02 -23.46 15.39
C LEU A 622 -27.88 -22.76 14.63
N LEU A 623 -27.98 -22.66 13.30
CA LEU A 623 -27.02 -21.88 12.49
C LEU A 623 -27.06 -20.40 12.87
N ASN A 624 -28.24 -19.87 13.21
CA ASN A 624 -28.42 -18.46 13.54
C ASN A 624 -27.85 -18.09 14.91
N GLU A 625 -27.94 -19.01 15.86
CA GLU A 625 -27.48 -18.88 17.24
C GLU A 625 -25.99 -19.20 17.40
N GLN A 626 -25.34 -19.78 16.38
CA GLN A 626 -23.91 -20.07 16.41
C GLN A 626 -23.11 -18.79 16.69
N SER A 627 -22.38 -18.77 17.81
CA SER A 627 -21.48 -17.68 18.15
C SER A 627 -20.25 -17.71 17.23
N LEU A 628 -20.05 -16.63 16.49
CA LEU A 628 -18.93 -16.49 15.56
C LEU A 628 -17.89 -15.52 16.11
N SER A 629 -16.62 -15.86 15.93
CA SER A 629 -15.50 -14.95 16.18
C SER A 629 -14.76 -14.68 14.87
N LEU A 630 -14.54 -13.40 14.58
CA LEU A 630 -13.75 -12.91 13.47
C LEU A 630 -12.28 -12.87 13.89
N ASN A 631 -11.46 -13.67 13.22
CA ASN A 631 -10.03 -13.75 13.45
C ASN A 631 -9.31 -12.99 12.34
N ILE A 632 -8.46 -12.04 12.70
CA ILE A 632 -7.68 -11.22 11.76
C ILE A 632 -6.22 -11.29 12.17
N GLU A 633 -5.38 -11.62 11.21
CA GLU A 633 -3.94 -11.70 11.34
C GLU A 633 -3.31 -10.69 10.38
N PHE A 634 -2.67 -9.67 10.92
CA PHE A 634 -1.79 -8.80 10.15
C PHE A 634 -0.38 -9.38 10.19
N ILE A 635 0.14 -9.72 9.02
CA ILE A 635 1.38 -10.48 8.88
C ILE A 635 2.53 -9.51 8.55
N ASN A 636 3.68 -9.77 9.18
CA ASN A 636 4.90 -9.01 8.99
C ASN A 636 4.76 -7.56 9.47
N THR A 637 4.33 -7.39 10.74
CA THR A 637 4.13 -6.09 11.39
C THR A 637 4.42 -6.14 12.89
N LEU A 638 4.88 -5.03 13.49
CA LEU A 638 5.18 -4.88 14.93
C LEU A 638 4.17 -3.96 15.63
N ILE A 639 2.92 -3.92 15.14
CA ILE A 639 1.86 -3.09 15.73
C ILE A 639 1.47 -3.65 17.10
N ASN A 640 1.33 -2.75 18.08
CA ASN A 640 0.90 -3.08 19.43
C ASN A 640 -0.64 -3.11 19.54
N CYS A 641 -1.18 -3.84 20.51
CA CYS A 641 -2.63 -3.91 20.73
C CYS A 641 -3.24 -2.59 21.20
N ASP A 642 -2.48 -1.75 21.90
CA ASP A 642 -2.99 -0.52 22.53
C ASP A 642 -3.41 0.57 21.54
N VAL A 643 -2.98 0.43 20.28
CA VAL A 643 -3.16 1.45 19.22
C VAL A 643 -4.24 1.05 18.21
N ILE A 644 -5.01 0.01 18.54
CA ILE A 644 -6.08 -0.53 17.70
C ILE A 644 -7.41 -0.04 18.26
N SER A 645 -8.24 0.51 17.39
CA SER A 645 -9.63 0.85 17.72
C SER A 645 -10.58 0.18 16.75
N ILE A 646 -11.67 -0.36 17.27
CA ILE A 646 -12.63 -1.14 16.48
C ILE A 646 -14.01 -0.56 16.69
N GLN A 647 -14.69 -0.28 15.59
CA GLN A 647 -16.08 0.13 15.56
C GLN A 647 -16.90 -0.89 14.79
N ALA A 648 -18.08 -1.23 15.30
CA ALA A 648 -19.03 -2.08 14.62
C ALA A 648 -20.31 -1.30 14.35
N GLN A 649 -20.85 -1.48 13.14
CA GLN A 649 -22.12 -0.92 12.73
C GLN A 649 -23.25 -1.90 13.04
N TYR A 650 -24.18 -1.47 13.90
CA TYR A 650 -25.42 -2.18 14.20
C TYR A 650 -26.60 -1.39 13.59
N GLY A 651 -27.16 -1.90 12.49
CA GLY A 651 -28.15 -1.17 11.70
C GLY A 651 -27.55 0.12 11.13
N THR A 652 -27.92 1.28 11.69
CA THR A 652 -27.42 2.61 11.27
C THR A 652 -26.45 3.26 12.25
N ILE A 653 -26.14 2.61 13.38
CA ILE A 653 -25.33 3.21 14.46
C ILE A 653 -23.97 2.52 14.55
N TRP A 654 -22.90 3.31 14.61
CA TRP A 654 -21.55 2.82 14.90
C TRP A 654 -21.29 2.84 16.40
N SER A 655 -20.73 1.75 16.92
CA SER A 655 -20.37 1.63 18.33
C SER A 655 -19.02 0.95 18.51
N THR A 656 -18.26 1.38 19.51
CA THR A 656 -16.94 0.83 19.81
C THR A 656 -17.07 -0.57 20.41
N ILE A 657 -16.36 -1.53 19.84
CA ILE A 657 -16.25 -2.90 20.37
C ILE A 657 -14.81 -3.20 20.79
N ARG A 658 -14.64 -4.16 21.71
CA ARG A 658 -13.32 -4.66 22.08
C ARG A 658 -13.10 -6.06 21.53
N TRP A 659 -11.85 -6.35 21.18
CA TRP A 659 -11.40 -7.71 20.88
C TRP A 659 -11.47 -8.59 22.12
N SER A 660 -11.66 -9.90 21.93
CA SER A 660 -11.56 -10.90 22.99
C SER A 660 -10.10 -11.30 23.25
N ASN A 661 -9.26 -11.29 22.22
CA ASN A 661 -7.82 -11.55 22.33
C ASN A 661 -7.05 -10.68 21.32
N CYS A 662 -5.91 -10.15 21.75
CA CYS A 662 -4.95 -9.46 20.90
C CYS A 662 -3.54 -9.80 21.35
N GLN A 663 -2.73 -10.33 20.43
CA GLN A 663 -1.33 -10.69 20.68
C GLN A 663 -0.51 -10.45 19.42
N ASN A 664 0.73 -9.96 19.58
CA ASN A 664 1.70 -9.91 18.49
C ASN A 664 2.82 -10.91 18.79
N ASN A 665 2.86 -12.01 18.04
CA ASN A 665 3.87 -13.05 18.17
C ASN A 665 4.68 -13.13 16.87
N ASN A 666 6.00 -12.98 16.95
CA ASN A 666 6.90 -13.07 15.80
C ASN A 666 6.45 -12.20 14.60
N SER A 667 6.02 -10.97 14.87
CA SER A 667 5.55 -10.02 13.85
C SER A 667 4.26 -10.43 13.14
N ILE A 668 3.43 -11.25 13.78
CA ILE A 668 2.06 -11.53 13.38
C ILE A 668 1.14 -11.00 14.47
N LEU A 669 0.39 -9.96 14.14
CA LEU A 669 -0.63 -9.39 15.03
C LEU A 669 -1.92 -10.17 14.83
N PHE A 670 -2.31 -10.94 15.84
CA PHE A 670 -3.57 -11.69 15.90
C PHE A 670 -4.62 -10.90 16.67
N LEU A 671 -5.81 -10.77 16.09
CA LEU A 671 -7.00 -10.16 16.66
C LEU A 671 -8.17 -11.12 16.56
N SER A 672 -8.85 -11.37 17.68
CA SER A 672 -10.10 -12.12 17.72
C SER A 672 -11.24 -11.21 18.19
N ILE A 673 -12.28 -11.08 17.39
CA ILE A 673 -13.40 -10.17 17.62
C ILE A 673 -14.70 -11.00 17.69
N PRO A 674 -15.41 -11.03 18.83
CA PRO A 674 -16.70 -11.70 18.89
C PRO A 674 -17.73 -10.96 18.04
N LEU A 675 -18.47 -11.69 17.20
CA LEU A 675 -19.54 -11.15 16.37
C LEU A 675 -20.90 -11.50 17.01
N PRO A 676 -21.55 -10.59 17.75
CA PRO A 676 -22.81 -10.88 18.44
C PRO A 676 -24.01 -11.01 17.49
N PHE A 677 -23.89 -10.55 16.25
CA PHE A 677 -24.97 -10.57 15.25
C PHE A 677 -24.48 -11.00 13.87
N GLN A 678 -25.45 -11.38 13.05
CA GLN A 678 -25.24 -11.86 11.70
C GLN A 678 -24.90 -10.75 10.69
N HIS A 679 -25.42 -9.53 10.86
CA HIS A 679 -25.13 -8.38 10.00
C HIS A 679 -24.32 -7.33 10.77
N ILE A 680 -23.01 -7.29 10.53
CA ILE A 680 -22.12 -6.33 11.18
C ILE A 680 -21.10 -5.87 10.14
N SER A 681 -20.97 -4.56 9.97
CA SER A 681 -19.79 -3.95 9.35
C SER A 681 -18.80 -3.61 10.45
N VAL A 682 -17.56 -4.08 10.33
CA VAL A 682 -16.50 -3.80 11.30
C VAL A 682 -15.48 -2.87 10.65
N GLN A 683 -15.23 -1.73 11.30
CA GLN A 683 -14.19 -0.79 10.95
C GLN A 683 -13.06 -0.92 11.97
N ILE A 684 -11.84 -1.22 11.51
CA ILE A 684 -10.64 -1.29 12.35
C ILE A 684 -9.73 -0.14 11.95
N THR A 685 -9.41 0.70 12.92
CA THR A 685 -8.51 1.83 12.75
C THR A 685 -7.23 1.56 13.52
N LEU A 686 -6.10 1.58 12.81
CA LEU A 686 -4.76 1.38 13.36
C LEU A 686 -4.10 2.75 13.52
N ALA A 687 -3.83 3.16 14.77
CA ALA A 687 -3.28 4.48 15.07
C ALA A 687 -1.75 4.55 14.89
N GLN A 688 -1.05 3.42 14.96
CA GLN A 688 0.37 3.36 14.62
C GLN A 688 0.58 3.07 13.15
N VAL A 689 1.54 3.80 12.62
CA VAL A 689 1.99 3.68 11.26
C VAL A 689 3.11 2.65 11.20
N GLN A 690 2.82 1.48 10.66
CA GLN A 690 3.82 0.47 10.37
C GLN A 690 3.52 -0.22 9.05
N THR A 691 4.53 -0.84 8.48
CA THR A 691 4.36 -1.70 7.31
C THR A 691 3.61 -2.97 7.71
N ILE A 692 2.77 -3.44 6.79
CA ILE A 692 2.06 -4.72 6.90
C ILE A 692 2.29 -5.45 5.58
N GLY A 693 2.87 -6.64 5.66
CA GLY A 693 3.25 -7.42 4.48
C GLY A 693 2.11 -8.27 3.91
N GLY A 694 1.18 -8.71 4.77
CA GLY A 694 0.07 -9.57 4.37
C GLY A 694 -1.10 -9.51 5.34
N LEU A 695 -2.23 -10.05 4.90
CA LEU A 695 -3.47 -10.08 5.65
C LEU A 695 -4.03 -11.49 5.62
N ARG A 696 -4.39 -12.04 6.78
CA ARG A 696 -5.15 -13.27 6.87
C ARG A 696 -6.41 -13.02 7.68
N ILE A 697 -7.56 -13.39 7.13
CA ILE A 697 -8.86 -13.20 7.76
C ILE A 697 -9.51 -14.57 7.88
N GLY A 698 -10.20 -14.81 8.98
CA GLY A 698 -10.89 -16.07 9.21
C GLY A 698 -12.10 -15.92 10.12
N LEU A 699 -12.91 -16.97 10.15
CA LEU A 699 -14.03 -17.10 11.08
C LEU A 699 -13.91 -18.42 11.83
N SER A 700 -14.19 -18.36 13.12
CA SER A 700 -14.31 -19.54 13.98
C SER A 700 -15.67 -19.57 14.68
N GLY A 701 -16.27 -20.75 14.79
CA GLY A 701 -17.54 -20.96 15.47
C GLY A 701 -17.63 -22.37 16.06
N GLY A 702 -18.23 -22.49 17.25
CA GLY A 702 -18.31 -23.77 17.98
C GLY A 702 -19.22 -24.80 17.31
N LYS A 703 -18.99 -26.09 17.61
CA LYS A 703 -19.88 -27.19 17.22
C LYS A 703 -21.05 -27.34 18.19
N HIS A 704 -22.17 -27.87 17.69
CA HIS A 704 -23.32 -28.22 18.52
C HIS A 704 -23.90 -29.56 18.04
N GLU A 705 -24.23 -30.45 18.97
CA GLU A 705 -24.77 -31.78 18.68
C GLU A 705 -25.99 -32.03 19.57
N GLU A 706 -27.15 -32.23 18.95
CA GLU A 706 -28.42 -32.49 19.62
C GLU A 706 -29.18 -33.57 18.83
N GLU A 707 -29.25 -34.80 19.36
CA GLU A 707 -29.94 -35.98 18.77
C GLU A 707 -29.85 -36.09 17.22
N PHE A 708 -30.78 -35.47 16.49
CA PHE A 708 -30.91 -35.49 15.03
C PHE A 708 -30.29 -34.29 14.30
N TYR A 709 -29.74 -33.32 15.02
CA TYR A 709 -29.20 -32.06 14.50
C TYR A 709 -27.72 -31.92 14.86
N GLN A 710 -26.85 -31.84 13.84
CA GLN A 710 -25.42 -31.62 14.01
C GLN A 710 -24.97 -30.33 13.31
N LEU A 711 -24.55 -29.35 14.11
CA LEU A 711 -23.87 -28.14 13.63
C LEU A 711 -22.36 -28.38 13.63
N LYS A 712 -21.75 -28.32 12.46
CA LYS A 712 -20.29 -28.47 12.34
C LYS A 712 -19.57 -27.23 12.84
N GLU A 713 -18.38 -27.46 13.40
CA GLU A 713 -17.46 -26.38 13.75
C GLU A 713 -17.12 -25.57 12.49
N LEU A 714 -17.14 -24.24 12.61
CA LEU A 714 -16.64 -23.37 11.56
C LEU A 714 -15.18 -23.04 11.88
N ASN A 715 -14.26 -23.36 10.99
CA ASN A 715 -12.87 -22.94 11.11
C ASN A 715 -12.31 -22.71 9.70
N PHE A 716 -12.19 -21.45 9.33
CA PHE A 716 -11.81 -21.05 7.98
C PHE A 716 -10.90 -19.84 8.04
N TYR A 717 -9.87 -19.82 7.20
CA TYR A 717 -8.94 -18.70 7.04
C TYR A 717 -8.58 -18.51 5.56
N GLY A 718 -8.73 -17.30 5.04
CA GLY A 718 -8.15 -16.87 3.77
C GLY A 718 -6.94 -15.97 3.99
N SER A 719 -5.84 -16.28 3.31
CA SER A 719 -4.63 -15.47 3.30
C SER A 719 -4.51 -14.65 2.02
N PHE A 720 -4.08 -13.41 2.16
CA PHE A 720 -3.85 -12.46 1.07
C PHE A 720 -2.44 -11.89 1.21
N SER A 721 -1.63 -12.06 0.18
CA SER A 721 -0.29 -11.49 0.10
C SER A 721 0.07 -11.21 -1.36
N LYS A 722 0.96 -10.23 -1.59
CA LYS A 722 1.47 -9.89 -2.92
C LYS A 722 2.94 -9.49 -2.82
N ASN A 723 3.79 -10.19 -3.56
CA ASN A 723 5.21 -9.88 -3.62
C ASN A 723 5.45 -8.49 -4.23
N GLY A 724 6.43 -7.75 -3.70
CA GLY A 724 6.74 -6.39 -4.16
C GLY A 724 5.74 -5.32 -3.74
N SER A 725 4.83 -5.61 -2.81
CA SER A 725 3.80 -4.66 -2.36
C SER A 725 3.60 -4.71 -0.84
N VAL A 726 3.02 -3.65 -0.30
CA VAL A 726 2.58 -3.53 1.11
C VAL A 726 1.06 -3.44 1.16
N LEU A 727 0.46 -3.82 2.29
CA LEU A 727 -0.98 -3.76 2.48
C LEU A 727 -1.49 -2.30 2.36
N SER A 728 -2.61 -2.12 1.67
CA SER A 728 -3.22 -0.82 1.43
C SER A 728 -3.86 -0.24 2.69
N GLN A 729 -4.03 1.09 2.71
CA GLN A 729 -4.69 1.79 3.81
C GLN A 729 -6.20 1.57 3.83
N THR A 730 -6.80 1.18 2.71
CA THR A 730 -8.22 0.82 2.62
C THR A 730 -8.36 -0.60 2.13
N LEU A 731 -9.04 -1.44 2.91
CA LEU A 731 -9.20 -2.86 2.63
C LEU A 731 -10.66 -3.18 2.33
N PRO A 732 -11.10 -3.15 1.06
CA PRO A 732 -12.46 -3.53 0.71
C PRO A 732 -12.56 -5.06 0.62
N VAL A 733 -12.53 -5.74 1.76
CA VAL A 733 -12.75 -7.19 1.83
C VAL A 733 -14.19 -7.43 2.23
N SER A 734 -14.95 -8.11 1.36
CA SER A 734 -16.26 -8.63 1.72
C SER A 734 -16.22 -10.15 1.87
N LEU A 735 -16.84 -10.61 2.96
CA LEU A 735 -16.96 -12.02 3.30
C LEU A 735 -18.44 -12.38 3.34
N GLU A 736 -18.84 -13.24 2.42
CA GLU A 736 -20.19 -13.77 2.34
C GLU A 736 -20.23 -15.18 2.92
N LEU A 737 -21.25 -15.45 3.75
CA LEU A 737 -21.47 -16.79 4.31
C LEU A 737 -22.72 -17.41 3.72
N THR A 738 -22.55 -18.57 3.09
CA THR A 738 -23.65 -19.39 2.60
C THR A 738 -24.03 -20.42 3.65
N LYS A 739 -25.32 -20.52 4.00
CA LYS A 739 -25.85 -21.56 4.88
C LYS A 739 -26.09 -22.81 4.04
N VAL A 740 -25.49 -23.92 4.44
CA VAL A 740 -25.71 -25.23 3.82
C VAL A 740 -26.30 -26.16 4.87
N ILE A 741 -27.47 -26.69 4.56
CA ILE A 741 -28.18 -27.65 5.38
C ILE A 741 -28.30 -28.92 4.55
N ASN A 742 -27.84 -30.03 5.13
CA ASN A 742 -27.90 -31.33 4.51
C ASN A 742 -28.84 -32.19 5.33
N GLU A 743 -29.84 -32.75 4.66
CA GLU A 743 -30.69 -33.78 5.23
C GLU A 743 -30.17 -35.15 4.80
N THR A 744 -30.04 -36.06 5.75
CA THR A 744 -29.69 -37.45 5.50
C THR A 744 -30.88 -38.32 5.89
N ILE A 745 -31.41 -39.03 4.89
CA ILE A 745 -32.57 -39.90 5.06
C ILE A 745 -32.07 -41.34 5.17
N PRO A 746 -32.43 -42.07 6.24
CA PRO A 746 -32.06 -43.48 6.37
C PRO A 746 -32.82 -44.30 5.32
N ILE A 747 -32.18 -45.33 4.76
CA ILE A 747 -32.88 -46.28 3.86
C ILE A 747 -33.87 -47.16 4.64
N GLU A 748 -33.58 -47.42 5.92
CA GLU A 748 -34.50 -48.05 6.89
C GLU A 748 -34.43 -47.30 8.24
N GLY A 749 -35.53 -46.66 8.65
CA GLY A 749 -35.65 -45.84 9.87
C GLY A 749 -36.72 -44.74 9.71
N GLU A 750 -37.22 -44.16 10.80
CA GLU A 750 -38.30 -43.14 10.74
C GLU A 750 -37.80 -41.68 10.76
N GLU A 751 -36.55 -41.41 11.20
CA GLU A 751 -36.09 -40.04 11.48
C GLU A 751 -34.85 -39.62 10.67
N SER A 752 -34.98 -38.50 9.95
CA SER A 752 -33.90 -37.85 9.18
C SER A 752 -32.90 -37.15 10.11
N HIS A 753 -31.60 -37.24 9.80
CA HIS A 753 -30.56 -36.46 10.48
C HIS A 753 -30.19 -35.23 9.64
N PHE A 754 -30.09 -34.07 10.29
CA PHE A 754 -29.74 -32.80 9.66
C PHE A 754 -28.33 -32.37 10.06
N THR A 755 -27.55 -31.93 9.08
CA THR A 755 -26.21 -31.36 9.28
C THR A 755 -26.11 -29.95 8.71
N GLY A 756 -25.76 -28.97 9.55
CA GLY A 756 -25.59 -27.56 9.18
C GLY A 756 -24.13 -27.11 9.14
N ILE A 757 -23.77 -26.33 8.12
CA ILE A 757 -22.43 -25.76 7.95
C ILE A 757 -22.47 -24.41 7.22
N TYR A 758 -21.53 -23.53 7.54
CA TYR A 758 -21.29 -22.28 6.80
C TYR A 758 -20.20 -22.47 5.74
N ILE A 759 -20.47 -22.05 4.50
CA ILE A 759 -19.47 -21.96 3.44
C ILE A 759 -19.12 -20.48 3.20
N PRO A 760 -17.90 -20.05 3.58
CA PRO A 760 -17.44 -18.69 3.36
C PRO A 760 -16.95 -18.46 1.93
N THR A 761 -17.24 -17.28 1.37
CA THR A 761 -16.73 -16.81 0.07
C THR A 761 -16.18 -15.40 0.21
N TYR A 762 -14.96 -15.16 -0.26
CA TYR A 762 -14.36 -13.83 -0.30
C TYR A 762 -14.57 -13.17 -1.66
N THR A 763 -14.93 -11.90 -1.64
CA THR A 763 -14.82 -11.02 -2.82
C THR A 763 -13.80 -9.94 -2.49
N VAL A 764 -12.65 -9.98 -3.18
CA VAL A 764 -11.51 -9.08 -2.95
C VAL A 764 -10.88 -8.69 -4.27
N ASP A 765 -10.58 -7.39 -4.44
CA ASP A 765 -9.68 -6.91 -5.50
C ASP A 765 -8.26 -6.76 -4.96
N LEU A 766 -7.38 -7.70 -5.33
CA LEU A 766 -5.98 -7.73 -4.90
C LEU A 766 -5.18 -6.49 -5.32
N ASN A 767 -5.58 -5.78 -6.38
CA ASN A 767 -4.86 -4.56 -6.80
C ASN A 767 -5.22 -3.35 -5.93
N SER A 768 -6.43 -3.30 -5.39
CA SER A 768 -6.83 -2.31 -4.39
C SER A 768 -6.28 -2.61 -3.00
N LEU A 769 -6.08 -3.90 -2.69
CA LEU A 769 -5.62 -4.38 -1.39
C LEU A 769 -4.12 -4.13 -1.13
N PHE A 770 -3.32 -3.98 -2.18
CA PHE A 770 -1.86 -3.88 -2.09
C PHE A 770 -1.31 -2.68 -2.86
N LEU A 771 -0.43 -1.92 -2.21
CA LEU A 771 0.25 -0.76 -2.79
C LEU A 771 1.68 -1.12 -3.18
N THR A 772 2.08 -0.67 -4.36
CA THR A 772 3.49 -0.63 -4.78
C THR A 772 4.27 0.42 -3.99
N ARG A 773 5.61 0.38 -4.06
CA ARG A 773 6.48 1.38 -3.43
C ARG A 773 6.09 2.81 -3.80
N ASP A 774 5.82 3.07 -5.07
CA ASP A 774 5.49 4.42 -5.53
C ASP A 774 4.15 4.89 -4.95
N GLN A 775 3.12 4.04 -5.00
CA GLN A 775 1.82 4.34 -4.43
C GLN A 775 1.89 4.58 -2.92
N TYR A 776 2.74 3.84 -2.21
CA TYR A 776 2.95 4.02 -0.78
C TYR A 776 3.56 5.38 -0.45
N ILE A 777 4.58 5.82 -1.19
CA ILE A 777 5.24 7.12 -0.99
C ILE A 777 4.26 8.29 -1.21
N HIS A 778 3.27 8.11 -2.09
CA HIS A 778 2.22 9.11 -2.33
C HIS A 778 1.06 9.08 -1.31
N SER A 779 1.03 8.11 -0.39
CA SER A 779 -0.07 7.96 0.56
C SER A 779 0.07 8.92 1.75
N THR A 780 -1.05 9.54 2.14
CA THR A 780 -1.10 10.53 3.24
C THR A 780 -2.15 10.20 4.30
N SER A 781 -2.88 9.08 4.15
CA SER A 781 -4.02 8.74 5.01
C SER A 781 -3.67 7.71 6.08
N GLN A 782 -4.48 7.65 7.14
CA GLN A 782 -4.41 6.58 8.13
C GLN A 782 -5.01 5.30 7.56
N MET A 783 -4.53 4.15 8.05
CA MET A 783 -5.06 2.85 7.65
C MET A 783 -6.41 2.58 8.32
N ILE A 784 -7.44 2.42 7.50
CA ILE A 784 -8.79 2.05 7.89
C ILE A 784 -9.20 0.77 7.17
N VAL A 785 -9.41 -0.28 7.93
CA VAL A 785 -9.89 -1.57 7.43
C VAL A 785 -11.41 -1.59 7.54
N PHE A 786 -12.10 -1.75 6.42
CA PHE A 786 -13.56 -1.89 6.38
C PHE A 786 -13.93 -3.31 5.99
N LEU A 787 -14.51 -4.06 6.93
CA LEU A 787 -15.04 -5.38 6.67
C LEU A 787 -16.55 -5.31 6.68
N SER A 788 -17.18 -5.55 5.52
CA SER A 788 -18.62 -5.70 5.42
C SER A 788 -18.98 -7.18 5.28
N ARG A 789 -19.84 -7.66 6.17
CA ARG A 789 -20.44 -9.00 6.09
C ARG A 789 -21.80 -8.89 5.43
N ASN A 790 -21.92 -9.44 4.23
CA ASN A 790 -23.22 -9.65 3.57
C ASN A 790 -23.59 -11.12 3.66
N ILE A 791 -24.62 -11.44 4.44
CA ILE A 791 -25.22 -12.78 4.39
C ILE A 791 -26.32 -12.71 3.34
N TRP A 792 -26.09 -13.32 2.19
CA TRP A 792 -27.19 -13.73 1.34
C TRP A 792 -27.83 -14.95 1.98
N SER A 793 -29.14 -14.93 2.18
CA SER A 793 -29.93 -16.11 2.48
C SER A 793 -30.01 -17.01 1.24
N SER A 794 -28.87 -17.41 0.68
CA SER A 794 -28.85 -18.48 -0.30
C SER A 794 -28.88 -19.78 0.49
N VAL A 795 -30.08 -20.34 0.57
CA VAL A 795 -30.32 -21.65 1.15
C VAL A 795 -30.00 -22.66 0.06
N ARG A 796 -28.97 -23.47 0.26
CA ARG A 796 -28.88 -24.77 -0.40
C ARG A 796 -29.44 -25.80 0.57
N ILE A 797 -30.72 -26.09 0.41
CA ILE A 797 -31.30 -27.35 0.88
C ILE A 797 -30.89 -28.37 -0.17
N VAL A 798 -30.09 -29.35 0.21
CA VAL A 798 -29.88 -30.53 -0.62
C VAL A 798 -31.02 -31.49 -0.28
N GLN A 799 -32.17 -31.32 -0.95
CA GLN A 799 -33.26 -32.29 -0.92
C GLN A 799 -33.01 -33.35 -2.01
N ILE A 800 -33.03 -34.61 -1.61
CA ILE A 800 -32.52 -35.74 -2.41
C ILE A 800 -33.68 -36.56 -2.99
N ASP A 801 -34.16 -36.16 -4.16
CA ASP A 801 -35.18 -36.87 -4.94
C ASP A 801 -34.82 -36.94 -6.44
N PHE A 802 -34.99 -38.12 -7.06
CA PHE A 802 -35.01 -38.31 -8.53
C PHE A 802 -35.89 -39.49 -8.98
N GLU A 803 -36.77 -39.18 -9.94
CA GLU A 803 -37.17 -40.08 -11.03
C GLU A 803 -36.42 -39.68 -12.33
N THR A 804 -36.12 -40.67 -13.17
CA THR A 804 -35.47 -40.53 -14.47
C THR A 804 -36.45 -40.68 -15.64
N ASN A 805 -36.40 -39.79 -16.65
CA ASN A 805 -36.24 -40.16 -18.07
C ASN A 805 -36.09 -38.96 -19.04
N ILE A 806 -34.85 -38.80 -19.54
CA ILE A 806 -34.37 -38.48 -20.90
C ILE A 806 -35.33 -37.79 -21.91
N SER A 807 -34.92 -36.64 -22.48
CA SER A 807 -34.69 -36.51 -23.94
C SER A 807 -33.82 -35.28 -24.29
N PHE A 808 -32.77 -35.52 -25.08
CA PHE A 808 -32.02 -34.48 -25.77
C PHE A 808 -32.81 -34.06 -27.03
N ARG A 809 -32.96 -32.76 -27.26
CA ARG A 809 -33.26 -32.21 -28.59
C ARG A 809 -32.29 -31.08 -28.89
N LEU A 810 -31.34 -31.37 -29.76
CA LEU A 810 -30.52 -30.37 -30.45
C LEU A 810 -31.45 -29.48 -31.29
N SER A 811 -31.38 -28.16 -31.09
CA SER A 811 -31.65 -27.20 -32.15
C SER A 811 -30.60 -26.10 -32.11
N ASN A 812 -29.74 -26.12 -33.12
CA ASN A 812 -28.96 -24.97 -33.56
C ASN A 812 -29.84 -23.72 -33.65
N ASN A 813 -29.35 -22.61 -33.12
CA ASN A 813 -29.30 -21.36 -33.88
C ASN A 813 -28.29 -20.40 -33.26
N VAL A 814 -27.15 -20.35 -33.93
CA VAL A 814 -26.22 -19.23 -33.97
C VAL A 814 -26.89 -18.07 -34.71
N SER A 815 -26.71 -16.85 -34.19
CA SER A 815 -26.36 -15.58 -34.89
C SER A 815 -27.07 -14.36 -34.28
N PRO A 816 -26.55 -13.13 -34.47
CA PRO A 816 -25.17 -12.63 -34.33
C PRO A 816 -25.14 -11.32 -33.48
N PRO A 817 -23.98 -10.69 -33.22
CA PRO A 817 -23.94 -9.35 -32.65
C PRO A 817 -24.36 -8.32 -33.71
N GLN A 818 -25.12 -7.29 -33.31
CA GLN A 818 -25.30 -6.08 -34.11
C GLN A 818 -24.34 -4.99 -33.61
N GLU A 819 -23.39 -4.64 -34.47
CA GLU A 819 -22.77 -3.31 -34.51
C GLU A 819 -23.83 -2.28 -34.90
N ILE A 820 -23.96 -1.18 -34.15
CA ILE A 820 -23.57 0.21 -34.49
C ILE A 820 -23.05 0.85 -33.21
#